data_AF-A0A2N6KH59-F1
#
_entry.id   AF-A0A2N6KH59-F1
#
_cell.length_a   1.000
_cell.length_b   1.000
_cell.length_c   1.000
_cell.angle_alpha   90.00
_cell.angle_beta   90.00
_cell.angle_gamma   90.00
#
_symmetry.space_group_name_H-M   'P 1'
#
loop_
_entity.id
_entity.type
_entity.pdbx_description
1 polymer ?
#
loop_
_entity_poly.entity_id
_entity_poly.type
_entity_poly.pdbx_seq_one_letter_code
_entity_poly.pdbx_strand_id
1 'polypeptide(L)'
;MKFPIKFRDALFEESLQSAKELKTMYGNRSLNSYKESNQQNKPKSTPRGNLSIANHLISNYGNKFLYKKLLLFTHTTITCAACLGLSSLLNPVQAQIIRNYTPRYRVETRGQTVIFGNSVMTCSTTIGPRKSICSDARQGLTSGSNNSINNVFYMDYIDIDSDANTFNSSSADYNFPASSTILWAGLYWTGDTSGGSTANSNPAGTPAIDANKKNQMLFKLPGDLMYRLITADNIDITGSRYSSFADVTNLVKQSGSGRYFGANIQTGKGEDRFGGWTLIVVYEDPTQILRSMTIFDGFAAVSPSTPITTYISGFLTPPSGNFETAMGTVAYEGDVGLTGDQFFLDGDGTGTSKTFVAVSDSLNPITNFFNSSNTFLGTRVSAKNPDYPNLLGMDMDIVHAVDAGGNRIMQNGATSAGLRFTSSGDVYYPTAFTFSIEVFQPVLTRNFTKKVIDVNGGDVNPSDVLEYEITYTNTGNDAARDVIIQDPIPANTTFVSGSLEIVADPETSNIGLKTDTPGDDEAEFNSATNTVIFRSGVGANGSQGGEIGINQSVTLRFRVRVNPGVSSFPTTISNQARVDYKGTLTSTTFNGVSDDPSTPTSNDATNVNVVKPPVTISGTLYEDTDGGDDFDSGEATLPANITIKLLDTNNSVVATTTTAANGTYTFTNVANGNYIIQVDTSDPDIPSGYTLGTPNNLAVTVSGNSVNNQNFGFDRVVASNPNVLLVKRITAVNGSSFTDLIDGINDSNSPNYVPTPRDTDDNNANWPNNYLQGLLNGGTVRPKDQIEYTIYFLSAGDATAPKVLICDRIPNNVTFIPTAFNNFATKNNLGLPTADRGIVWQYNGNTESLTNIKDGDVAQYFPPQEDPTDVYPTVDCGGENTNGAIVVNLGDLPNATAAGTPTNSYGFIRFRGRVK
;
A
#
# COMPACT_ATOMS: atom_id res chain seq x y z
N MET A 1 -44.57 45.72 21.93
CA MET A 1 -45.09 44.34 22.12
C MET A 1 -43.98 43.48 22.74
N LYS A 2 -44.25 42.22 23.10
CA LYS A 2 -43.28 41.35 23.81
C LYS A 2 -42.20 40.80 22.87
N PHE A 3 -40.95 40.75 23.34
CA PHE A 3 -39.91 39.88 22.80
C PHE A 3 -40.14 38.41 23.20
N PRO A 4 -39.68 37.47 22.38
CA PRO A 4 -39.16 36.18 22.85
C PRO A 4 -37.68 36.02 22.44
N ILE A 5 -36.83 35.62 23.39
CA ILE A 5 -35.44 35.22 23.12
C ILE A 5 -35.41 33.70 22.91
N LYS A 6 -34.77 33.24 21.84
CA LYS A 6 -34.36 31.83 21.65
C LYS A 6 -32.95 31.79 21.08
N PHE A 7 -31.99 31.30 21.85
CA PHE A 7 -30.85 30.47 21.40
C PHE A 7 -29.98 30.11 22.62
N ARG A 8 -30.32 29.00 23.30
CA ARG A 8 -29.47 28.45 24.38
C ARG A 8 -29.75 26.97 24.73
N ASP A 9 -29.76 26.08 23.73
CA ASP A 9 -29.76 24.63 23.94
C ASP A 9 -28.98 23.95 22.81
N ALA A 10 -27.66 23.76 23.01
CA ALA A 10 -26.76 23.06 22.06
C ALA A 10 -25.43 22.58 22.70
N LEU A 11 -25.24 22.75 24.02
CA LEU A 11 -23.94 22.58 24.70
C LEU A 11 -24.10 21.89 26.08
N PHE A 12 -24.91 20.82 26.14
CA PHE A 12 -25.12 20.05 27.37
C PHE A 12 -25.10 18.52 27.18
N GLU A 13 -25.60 18.00 26.05
CA GLU A 13 -25.65 16.56 25.76
C GLU A 13 -24.26 15.90 25.72
N GLU A 14 -23.29 16.47 25.00
CA GLU A 14 -21.93 15.89 24.88
C GLU A 14 -21.24 15.66 26.23
N SER A 15 -21.58 16.45 27.25
CA SER A 15 -20.97 16.35 28.58
C SER A 15 -21.43 15.14 29.42
N LEU A 16 -22.50 14.44 29.01
CA LEU A 16 -23.03 13.27 29.72
C LEU A 16 -22.55 11.92 29.17
N GLN A 17 -21.98 11.88 27.96
CA GLN A 17 -21.54 10.63 27.34
C GLN A 17 -20.20 10.17 27.93
N SER A 18 -19.17 11.04 27.91
CA SER A 18 -17.84 10.75 28.46
C SER A 18 -17.83 10.44 29.97
N ALA A 19 -18.86 10.88 30.70
CA ALA A 19 -19.03 10.60 32.13
C ALA A 19 -19.41 9.14 32.43
N LYS A 20 -19.86 8.35 31.44
CA LYS A 20 -20.20 6.93 31.59
C LYS A 20 -19.00 6.01 31.35
N GLU A 21 -18.12 6.36 30.41
CA GLU A 21 -17.00 5.51 29.98
C GLU A 21 -15.88 5.43 31.05
N LEU A 22 -15.65 6.53 31.78
CA LEU A 22 -14.73 6.58 32.91
C LEU A 22 -15.08 5.63 34.07
N LYS A 23 -16.30 5.09 34.11
CA LYS A 23 -16.74 4.13 35.13
C LYS A 23 -16.46 2.66 34.78
N THR A 24 -15.97 2.39 33.56
CA THR A 24 -15.73 1.03 33.05
C THR A 24 -14.27 0.60 33.16
N MET A 25 -13.32 1.54 33.26
CA MET A 25 -11.87 1.24 33.24
C MET A 25 -11.24 0.82 34.59
N TYR A 26 -11.90 1.04 35.73
CA TYR A 26 -11.34 0.69 37.04
C TYR A 26 -12.25 -0.29 37.81
N GLY A 27 -11.92 -1.58 37.70
CA GLY A 27 -12.65 -2.68 38.34
C GLY A 27 -12.45 -2.77 39.86
N ASN A 28 -13.43 -3.39 40.52
CA ASN A 28 -13.49 -3.55 41.98
C ASN A 28 -12.23 -4.16 42.62
N ARG A 29 -11.72 -3.56 43.71
CA ARG A 29 -11.21 -4.30 44.86
C ARG A 29 -11.71 -3.68 46.18
N SER A 30 -11.94 -4.54 47.16
CA SER A 30 -12.61 -4.22 48.43
C SER A 30 -11.68 -3.55 49.45
N LEU A 31 -12.20 -2.55 50.16
CA LEU A 31 -11.62 -2.04 51.40
C LEU A 31 -12.49 -2.49 52.58
N ASN A 32 -11.92 -3.27 53.49
CA ASN A 32 -12.61 -3.75 54.69
C ASN A 32 -11.61 -3.80 55.87
N SER A 33 -12.05 -3.37 57.05
CA SER A 33 -11.32 -3.36 58.34
C SER A 33 -9.87 -2.85 58.36
N TYR A 34 -9.62 -1.75 59.10
CA TYR A 34 -9.20 -1.89 60.50
C TYR A 34 -9.44 -0.60 61.30
N LYS A 35 -9.47 -0.72 62.63
CA LYS A 35 -9.71 0.36 63.61
C LYS A 35 -8.43 0.63 64.43
N GLU A 36 -8.32 1.87 64.93
CA GLU A 36 -7.68 2.24 66.22
C GLU A 36 -6.17 1.90 66.40
N SER A 37 -5.37 2.59 67.24
CA SER A 37 -5.43 3.96 67.78
C SER A 37 -4.06 4.32 68.39
N ASN A 38 -3.71 5.61 68.48
CA ASN A 38 -2.64 6.15 69.33
C ASN A 38 -1.19 5.66 69.00
N GLN A 39 -0.09 6.27 69.46
CA GLN A 39 0.10 7.36 70.43
C GLN A 39 1.28 8.27 70.04
N GLN A 40 1.47 9.38 70.75
CA GLN A 40 2.53 10.37 70.50
C GLN A 40 3.90 9.94 71.08
N ASN A 41 5.02 10.37 70.47
CA ASN A 41 6.03 11.16 71.19
C ASN A 41 7.08 11.85 70.29
N LYS A 42 7.72 12.92 70.82
CA LYS A 42 8.84 13.67 70.24
C LYS A 42 10.11 13.53 71.15
N PRO A 43 11.16 14.39 71.11
CA PRO A 43 12.35 14.18 70.27
C PRO A 43 13.70 14.32 71.02
N LYS A 44 14.83 14.03 70.35
CA LYS A 44 16.25 14.47 70.60
C LYS A 44 17.18 13.67 69.65
N SER A 45 18.39 14.09 69.25
CA SER A 45 19.09 15.38 69.30
C SER A 45 20.31 15.41 68.35
N THR A 46 20.66 16.58 67.83
CA THR A 46 21.92 16.95 67.11
C THR A 46 23.20 16.66 67.93
N PRO A 47 24.44 16.51 67.36
CA PRO A 47 25.02 17.50 66.41
C PRO A 47 26.10 17.09 65.36
N ARG A 48 26.29 18.01 64.39
CA ARG A 48 27.52 18.39 63.63
C ARG A 48 28.44 17.30 63.01
N GLY A 49 28.47 17.29 61.68
CA GLY A 49 29.58 16.84 60.81
C GLY A 49 29.53 17.65 59.50
N ASN A 50 30.65 17.82 58.78
CA ASN A 50 30.75 18.76 57.65
C ASN A 50 31.34 18.11 56.37
N LEU A 51 31.03 18.70 55.22
CA LEU A 51 31.58 18.47 53.86
C LEU A 51 31.20 17.19 53.07
N SER A 52 30.36 17.44 52.05
CA SER A 52 30.65 17.22 50.61
C SER A 52 30.35 15.88 49.91
N ILE A 53 30.06 16.03 48.60
CA ILE A 53 29.93 15.05 47.51
C ILE A 53 28.60 14.25 47.44
N ALA A 54 28.16 14.06 46.19
CA ALA A 54 27.06 13.22 45.68
C ALA A 54 25.61 13.63 46.02
N ASN A 55 24.84 13.87 44.96
CA ASN A 55 23.43 13.48 44.90
C ASN A 55 23.02 13.25 43.44
N HIS A 56 22.34 12.13 43.17
CA HIS A 56 21.84 11.76 41.85
C HIS A 56 20.57 10.91 42.01
N LEU A 57 19.69 10.92 41.01
CA LEU A 57 18.48 10.09 40.84
C LEU A 57 17.18 10.43 41.63
N ILE A 58 16.18 10.86 40.83
CA ILE A 58 14.76 10.43 40.81
C ILE A 58 13.79 10.91 41.92
N SER A 59 13.04 11.96 41.60
CA SER A 59 11.57 11.91 41.35
C SER A 59 11.20 13.12 40.45
N ASN A 60 10.43 13.08 39.35
CA ASN A 60 9.54 12.13 38.68
C ASN A 60 8.06 12.12 39.13
N TYR A 61 7.23 12.76 38.28
CA TYR A 61 5.76 12.85 38.20
C TYR A 61 4.97 13.54 39.35
N GLY A 62 3.96 14.38 39.05
CA GLY A 62 3.47 14.85 37.74
C GLY A 62 2.41 15.96 37.85
N ASN A 63 1.99 16.58 36.74
CA ASN A 63 0.99 17.67 36.74
C ASN A 63 0.33 17.90 35.35
N LYS A 64 -0.91 18.48 35.33
CA LYS A 64 -1.92 18.66 34.22
C LYS A 64 -3.08 17.63 34.28
N PHE A 65 -4.37 17.93 34.02
CA PHE A 65 -5.17 19.14 33.69
C PHE A 65 -6.33 19.29 34.74
N LEU A 66 -7.06 20.40 35.02
CA LEU A 66 -7.75 21.47 34.24
C LEU A 66 -8.96 20.97 33.42
N TYR A 67 -10.13 21.63 33.29
CA TYR A 67 -10.69 22.95 33.70
C TYR A 67 -12.00 22.76 34.54
N LYS A 68 -12.99 23.65 34.78
CA LYS A 68 -13.49 24.99 34.31
C LYS A 68 -14.13 25.72 35.54
N LYS A 69 -15.03 26.73 35.56
CA LYS A 69 -15.97 27.38 34.61
C LYS A 69 -15.97 28.93 34.80
N LEU A 70 -17.10 29.64 35.05
CA LEU A 70 -17.14 31.13 35.12
C LEU A 70 -18.36 31.74 35.89
N LEU A 71 -18.27 33.06 36.21
CA LEU A 71 -19.25 34.07 36.72
C LEU A 71 -19.45 34.13 38.25
N LEU A 72 -19.26 35.28 38.92
CA LEU A 72 -20.03 36.54 38.82
C LEU A 72 -19.20 37.81 39.14
N PHE A 73 -19.64 38.99 38.70
CA PHE A 73 -19.21 40.30 39.22
C PHE A 73 -20.28 40.86 40.18
N THR A 74 -19.89 41.43 41.32
CA THR A 74 -20.77 42.19 42.22
C THR A 74 -20.11 43.52 42.60
N HIS A 75 -20.91 44.58 42.71
CA HIS A 75 -20.44 45.88 43.21
C HIS A 75 -20.29 45.86 44.74
N THR A 76 -19.24 46.49 45.25
CA THR A 76 -19.14 46.86 46.67
C THR A 76 -18.67 48.31 46.78
N THR A 77 -19.63 49.23 46.97
CA THR A 77 -19.33 50.61 47.37
C THR A 77 -18.84 50.65 48.81
N ILE A 78 -17.67 51.22 49.07
CA ILE A 78 -17.22 51.57 50.42
C ILE A 78 -17.13 53.09 50.53
N THR A 79 -18.09 53.68 51.23
CA THR A 79 -18.00 55.07 51.70
C THR A 79 -17.09 55.14 52.92
N CYS A 80 -16.03 55.95 52.85
CA CYS A 80 -15.36 56.48 54.03
C CYS A 80 -15.16 57.98 53.82
N ALA A 81 -15.42 58.79 54.84
CA ALA A 81 -15.45 60.26 54.75
C ALA A 81 -14.33 60.90 55.57
N ALA A 82 -14.11 62.19 55.33
CA ALA A 82 -13.23 63.08 56.08
C ALA A 82 -11.71 62.87 55.94
N CYS A 83 -11.15 63.42 54.85
CA CYS A 83 -9.98 64.30 54.96
C CYS A 83 -10.12 65.45 53.96
N LEU A 84 -10.27 66.68 54.45
CA LEU A 84 -10.26 67.91 53.63
C LEU A 84 -8.83 68.45 53.56
N GLY A 85 -8.23 68.44 52.38
CA GLY A 85 -6.91 69.00 52.11
C GLY A 85 -6.77 69.29 50.62
N LEU A 86 -6.29 70.48 50.26
CA LEU A 86 -6.28 71.00 48.88
C LEU A 86 -5.58 70.04 47.90
N SER A 87 -6.33 69.55 46.92
CA SER A 87 -5.81 69.08 45.64
C SER A 87 -6.50 69.86 44.52
N SER A 88 -5.77 70.79 43.90
CA SER A 88 -6.20 71.44 42.67
C SER A 88 -6.25 70.40 41.54
N LEU A 89 -7.31 70.47 40.72
CA LEU A 89 -7.56 69.51 39.64
C LEU A 89 -6.47 69.55 38.56
N LEU A 90 -5.48 68.67 38.69
CA LEU A 90 -4.70 68.16 37.57
C LEU A 90 -5.28 66.79 37.19
N ASN A 91 -6.30 66.80 36.35
CA ASN A 91 -6.65 65.60 35.58
C ASN A 91 -5.50 65.33 34.62
N PRO A 92 -4.79 64.17 34.69
CA PRO A 92 -3.91 63.78 33.61
C PRO A 92 -4.76 63.56 32.36
N VAL A 93 -4.47 64.31 31.29
CA VAL A 93 -5.08 64.06 29.98
C VAL A 93 -4.61 62.68 29.52
N GLN A 94 -5.51 61.69 29.52
CA GLN A 94 -5.20 60.38 28.97
C GLN A 94 -5.04 60.49 27.45
N ALA A 95 -4.00 59.85 26.92
CA ALA A 95 -3.66 59.91 25.50
C ALA A 95 -4.80 59.35 24.62
N GLN A 96 -5.06 60.01 23.49
CA GLN A 96 -6.24 59.75 22.66
C GLN A 96 -6.02 58.56 21.71
N ILE A 97 -6.04 57.35 22.28
CA ILE A 97 -6.41 56.13 21.54
C ILE A 97 -7.92 56.20 21.31
N ILE A 98 -8.37 56.19 20.05
CA ILE A 98 -9.79 56.16 19.69
C ILE A 98 -10.34 54.74 19.88
N ARG A 99 -9.60 53.74 19.37
CA ARG A 99 -9.89 52.32 19.57
C ARG A 99 -8.59 51.55 19.83
N ASN A 100 -8.57 50.80 20.92
CA ASN A 100 -7.45 49.92 21.27
C ASN A 100 -7.21 48.90 20.16
N TYR A 101 -5.93 48.62 19.88
CA TYR A 101 -5.54 47.61 18.92
C TYR A 101 -5.85 46.21 19.43
N THR A 102 -6.58 45.44 18.63
CA THR A 102 -6.99 44.06 18.96
C THR A 102 -6.74 43.12 17.78
N PRO A 103 -6.43 41.83 18.02
CA PRO A 103 -6.33 40.84 16.95
C PRO A 103 -7.62 40.78 16.13
N ARG A 104 -7.51 41.05 14.83
CA ARG A 104 -8.58 40.95 13.82
C ARG A 104 -8.59 39.56 13.17
N TYR A 105 -7.40 39.03 12.85
CA TYR A 105 -7.21 37.70 12.27
C TYR A 105 -5.91 37.07 12.81
N ARG A 106 -5.87 35.74 12.91
CA ARG A 106 -4.67 34.99 13.32
C ARG A 106 -4.65 33.59 12.70
N VAL A 107 -3.48 33.16 12.24
CA VAL A 107 -3.24 31.81 11.70
C VAL A 107 -1.79 31.37 11.90
N GLU A 108 -1.57 30.06 12.00
CA GLU A 108 -0.25 29.42 11.88
C GLU A 108 -0.27 28.53 10.62
N THR A 109 0.49 28.92 9.60
CA THR A 109 0.51 28.30 8.25
C THR A 109 1.84 28.58 7.55
N ARG A 110 2.20 27.77 6.54
CA ARG A 110 3.26 28.12 5.60
C ARG A 110 2.71 29.19 4.68
N GLY A 111 3.17 30.42 4.82
CA GLY A 111 2.52 31.54 4.14
C GLY A 111 3.13 32.90 4.44
N GLN A 112 2.42 33.94 4.03
CA GLN A 112 2.88 35.32 4.08
C GLN A 112 1.70 36.28 4.25
N THR A 113 1.98 37.42 4.90
CA THR A 113 1.09 38.58 4.94
C THR A 113 1.61 39.65 4.00
N VAL A 114 0.72 40.29 3.25
CA VAL A 114 1.04 41.41 2.36
C VAL A 114 0.07 42.58 2.56
N ILE A 115 0.58 43.78 2.33
CA ILE A 115 -0.15 45.04 2.37
C ILE A 115 0.01 45.68 0.99
N PHE A 116 -1.09 46.04 0.34
CA PHE A 116 -1.04 46.81 -0.91
C PHE A 116 -2.29 47.68 -1.06
N GLY A 117 -2.17 48.77 -1.81
CA GLY A 117 -3.19 49.80 -1.89
C GLY A 117 -2.63 51.06 -2.55
N ASN A 118 -3.39 52.14 -2.56
CA ASN A 118 -2.91 53.41 -3.06
C ASN A 118 -3.69 54.61 -2.46
N SER A 119 -3.06 55.78 -2.51
CA SER A 119 -3.73 57.05 -2.21
C SER A 119 -4.78 57.35 -3.28
N VAL A 120 -5.83 58.09 -2.92
CA VAL A 120 -6.77 58.76 -3.85
C VAL A 120 -6.61 60.28 -3.83
N MET A 121 -5.58 60.78 -3.15
CA MET A 121 -5.23 62.19 -3.08
C MET A 121 -3.81 62.46 -3.54
N THR A 122 -3.57 63.65 -4.09
CA THR A 122 -2.24 64.12 -4.45
C THR A 122 -2.21 65.64 -4.51
N CYS A 123 -1.02 66.24 -4.52
CA CYS A 123 -0.91 67.68 -4.76
C CYS A 123 -1.53 68.07 -6.11
N SER A 124 -2.17 69.24 -6.18
CA SER A 124 -2.69 69.78 -7.44
C SER A 124 -1.57 70.34 -8.30
N THR A 125 -1.61 70.06 -9.61
CA THR A 125 -0.74 70.68 -10.62
C THR A 125 -1.33 71.97 -11.21
N THR A 126 -2.58 72.31 -10.85
CA THR A 126 -3.33 73.46 -11.39
C THR A 126 -3.71 74.49 -10.33
N ILE A 127 -3.96 74.06 -9.09
CA ILE A 127 -4.43 74.89 -7.96
C ILE A 127 -3.32 75.06 -6.90
N GLY A 128 -3.32 76.19 -6.18
CA GLY A 128 -2.37 76.48 -5.11
C GLY A 128 -1.04 77.09 -5.58
N PRO A 129 -0.20 77.61 -4.65
CA PRO A 129 1.03 78.33 -4.98
C PRO A 129 2.21 77.41 -5.33
N ARG A 130 2.19 76.15 -4.87
CA ARG A 130 3.28 75.17 -5.03
C ARG A 130 3.11 74.23 -6.23
N LYS A 131 2.05 74.40 -7.02
CA LYS A 131 1.64 73.47 -8.09
C LYS A 131 2.72 73.09 -9.12
N SER A 132 3.70 73.96 -9.37
CA SER A 132 4.80 73.72 -10.29
C SER A 132 5.80 72.67 -9.80
N ILE A 133 5.95 72.48 -8.48
CA ILE A 133 6.86 71.50 -7.86
C ILE A 133 6.14 70.22 -7.39
N CYS A 134 4.85 70.09 -7.70
CA CYS A 134 4.06 68.91 -7.31
C CYS A 134 4.60 67.60 -7.94
N SER A 135 5.22 67.67 -9.12
CA SER A 135 5.90 66.51 -9.71
C SER A 135 7.06 66.02 -8.85
N ASP A 136 7.87 66.93 -8.33
CA ASP A 136 9.04 66.62 -7.50
C ASP A 136 8.62 66.09 -6.13
N ALA A 137 7.54 66.66 -5.56
CA ALA A 137 6.92 66.21 -4.33
C ALA A 137 6.42 64.75 -4.42
N ARG A 138 5.66 64.42 -5.47
CA ARG A 138 5.16 63.04 -5.75
C ARG A 138 6.31 62.03 -5.89
N GLN A 139 7.46 62.46 -6.40
CA GLN A 139 8.67 61.63 -6.56
C GLN A 139 9.57 61.63 -5.31
N GLY A 140 9.24 62.37 -4.25
CA GLY A 140 10.04 62.47 -3.03
C GLY A 140 11.38 63.21 -3.20
N LEU A 141 11.58 63.90 -4.33
CA LEU A 141 12.88 64.46 -4.73
C LEU A 141 13.30 65.71 -3.92
N THR A 142 12.40 66.26 -3.10
CA THR A 142 12.66 67.35 -2.17
C THR A 142 12.59 66.90 -0.71
N SER A 143 13.08 65.69 -0.41
CA SER A 143 13.11 65.10 0.93
C SER A 143 13.87 65.98 1.94
N GLY A 144 13.46 65.91 3.21
CA GLY A 144 13.98 66.80 4.27
C GLY A 144 13.59 68.28 4.11
N SER A 145 12.57 68.60 3.30
CA SER A 145 12.01 69.94 3.19
C SER A 145 10.48 69.93 3.17
N ASN A 146 9.87 71.03 3.61
CA ASN A 146 8.43 71.31 3.54
C ASN A 146 7.91 71.49 2.10
N ASN A 147 8.54 70.85 1.11
CA ASN A 147 8.11 70.80 -0.29
C ASN A 147 7.66 69.39 -0.71
N SER A 148 7.80 68.38 0.17
CA SER A 148 7.35 67.00 -0.07
C SER A 148 6.18 66.57 0.83
N ILE A 149 5.52 67.51 1.52
CA ILE A 149 4.57 67.23 2.61
C ILE A 149 3.14 67.67 2.25
N ASN A 150 2.11 66.94 2.67
CA ASN A 150 0.74 67.19 2.19
C ASN A 150 0.15 68.52 2.72
N ASN A 151 0.54 68.92 3.93
CA ASN A 151 0.05 70.08 4.67
C ASN A 151 0.52 71.44 4.11
N VAL A 152 1.27 71.47 3.00
CA VAL A 152 1.59 72.71 2.28
C VAL A 152 0.93 72.84 0.90
N PHE A 153 0.47 71.74 0.28
CA PHE A 153 -0.12 71.76 -1.05
C PHE A 153 -1.64 71.89 -1.00
N TYR A 154 -2.24 72.49 -2.03
CA TYR A 154 -3.64 72.22 -2.31
C TYR A 154 -3.74 70.76 -2.78
N MET A 155 -4.24 69.89 -1.92
CA MET A 155 -4.46 68.48 -2.22
C MET A 155 -5.77 68.31 -3.01
N ASP A 156 -5.69 67.51 -4.06
CA ASP A 156 -6.73 67.29 -5.07
C ASP A 156 -6.94 65.78 -5.26
N TYR A 157 -8.02 65.39 -5.93
CA TYR A 157 -8.30 63.98 -6.16
C TYR A 157 -7.37 63.38 -7.24
N ILE A 158 -6.93 62.15 -6.99
CA ILE A 158 -6.49 61.23 -8.03
C ILE A 158 -7.76 60.60 -8.63
N ASP A 159 -7.85 60.59 -9.95
CA ASP A 159 -8.80 59.77 -10.71
C ASP A 159 -8.07 59.19 -11.94
N ILE A 160 -8.16 57.88 -12.14
CA ILE A 160 -7.43 57.12 -13.17
C ILE A 160 -8.32 56.34 -14.13
N ASP A 161 -9.62 56.19 -13.85
CA ASP A 161 -10.51 55.29 -14.60
C ASP A 161 -11.48 56.01 -15.56
N SER A 162 -11.70 57.31 -15.36
CA SER A 162 -12.63 58.12 -16.16
C SER A 162 -14.09 57.65 -16.13
N ASP A 163 -14.50 56.90 -15.09
CA ASP A 163 -15.90 56.51 -14.87
C ASP A 163 -16.69 57.73 -14.37
N ALA A 164 -17.76 58.13 -15.06
CA ALA A 164 -18.58 59.28 -14.64
C ALA A 164 -19.31 59.06 -13.29
N ASN A 165 -19.23 57.86 -12.71
CA ASN A 165 -19.74 57.51 -11.38
C ASN A 165 -18.65 57.57 -10.29
N THR A 166 -17.37 57.70 -10.65
CA THR A 166 -16.27 57.97 -9.71
C THR A 166 -16.02 59.47 -9.59
N PHE A 167 -15.50 59.90 -8.44
CA PHE A 167 -14.97 61.27 -8.24
C PHE A 167 -13.51 61.27 -7.76
N ASN A 168 -13.06 60.13 -7.22
CA ASN A 168 -11.66 59.78 -7.04
C ASN A 168 -11.50 58.27 -7.26
N SER A 169 -10.36 57.84 -7.79
CA SER A 169 -10.05 56.43 -8.05
C SER A 169 -8.54 56.20 -8.10
N SER A 170 -8.09 55.05 -7.62
CA SER A 170 -6.70 54.58 -7.77
C SER A 170 -6.62 53.06 -7.72
N SER A 171 -5.56 52.47 -8.28
CA SER A 171 -5.41 51.01 -8.33
C SER A 171 -4.08 50.51 -7.77
N ALA A 172 -4.08 49.26 -7.30
CA ALA A 172 -2.89 48.48 -6.98
C ALA A 172 -2.97 47.11 -7.69
N ASP A 173 -1.83 46.62 -8.15
CA ASP A 173 -1.68 45.32 -8.81
C ASP A 173 -0.96 44.36 -7.85
N TYR A 174 -1.55 43.19 -7.56
CA TYR A 174 -0.87 42.17 -6.77
C TYR A 174 -1.05 40.78 -7.38
N ASN A 175 0.07 40.04 -7.49
CA ASN A 175 0.11 38.69 -8.02
C ASN A 175 0.50 37.71 -6.91
N PHE A 176 -0.47 36.96 -6.41
CA PHE A 176 -0.25 35.87 -5.47
C PHE A 176 0.47 34.68 -6.15
N PRO A 177 1.30 33.91 -5.43
CA PRO A 177 1.93 32.69 -5.96
C PRO A 177 0.89 31.70 -6.48
N ALA A 178 1.20 30.99 -7.58
CA ALA A 178 0.24 30.12 -8.27
C ALA A 178 -0.29 28.94 -7.43
N SER A 179 0.44 28.54 -6.38
CA SER A 179 0.09 27.49 -5.42
C SER A 179 -0.49 28.03 -4.10
N SER A 180 -0.88 29.31 -4.05
CA SER A 180 -1.32 29.94 -2.80
C SER A 180 -2.83 29.89 -2.57
N THR A 181 -3.21 29.79 -1.30
CA THR A 181 -4.60 29.87 -0.82
C THR A 181 -4.76 31.13 0.01
N ILE A 182 -5.52 32.11 -0.50
CA ILE A 182 -5.90 33.29 0.29
C ILE A 182 -6.73 32.83 1.49
N LEU A 183 -6.32 33.19 2.71
CA LEU A 183 -6.97 32.77 3.94
C LEU A 183 -7.91 33.85 4.49
N TRP A 184 -7.43 35.10 4.52
CA TRP A 184 -8.13 36.28 5.01
C TRP A 184 -7.73 37.53 4.22
N ALA A 185 -8.65 38.47 4.03
CA ALA A 185 -8.38 39.78 3.45
C ALA A 185 -9.23 40.90 4.08
N GLY A 186 -8.58 41.92 4.62
CA GLY A 186 -9.22 43.11 5.21
C GLY A 186 -8.97 44.36 4.37
N LEU A 187 -10.04 45.04 3.98
CA LEU A 187 -9.99 46.30 3.23
C LEU A 187 -10.20 47.47 4.18
N TYR A 188 -9.24 48.39 4.20
CA TYR A 188 -9.23 49.61 4.99
C TYR A 188 -9.29 50.83 4.06
N TRP A 189 -9.98 51.91 4.47
CA TRP A 189 -9.93 53.20 3.77
C TRP A 189 -10.13 54.39 4.71
N THR A 190 -9.60 55.55 4.32
CA THR A 190 -9.46 56.72 5.22
C THR A 190 -9.68 58.06 4.51
N GLY A 191 -9.79 59.12 5.31
CA GLY A 191 -9.55 60.49 4.86
C GLY A 191 -9.99 61.54 5.90
N ASP A 192 -9.72 62.81 5.61
CA ASP A 192 -10.34 63.94 6.31
C ASP A 192 -11.54 64.44 5.52
N THR A 193 -12.74 64.35 6.08
CA THR A 193 -13.98 64.78 5.42
C THR A 193 -14.13 66.30 5.26
N SER A 194 -13.27 67.11 5.89
CA SER A 194 -13.36 68.58 5.89
C SER A 194 -12.63 69.25 4.71
N GLY A 195 -13.02 70.47 4.37
CA GLY A 195 -12.27 71.29 3.43
C GLY A 195 -10.92 71.70 4.01
N GLY A 196 -9.88 71.71 3.17
CA GLY A 196 -8.56 72.24 3.52
C GLY A 196 -8.57 73.75 3.82
N SER A 197 -7.58 74.18 4.60
CA SER A 197 -7.46 75.56 5.08
C SER A 197 -6.91 76.53 4.00
N THR A 198 -6.77 77.82 4.35
CA THR A 198 -6.13 78.85 3.50
C THR A 198 -4.72 79.23 3.97
N ALA A 199 -4.07 78.40 4.79
CA ALA A 199 -2.67 78.60 5.15
C ALA A 199 -1.76 78.19 3.97
N ASN A 200 -0.45 78.39 4.13
CA ASN A 200 0.55 78.29 3.05
C ASN A 200 0.21 79.08 1.75
N SER A 201 -0.73 80.04 1.82
CA SER A 201 -1.35 80.73 0.68
C SER A 201 -2.12 79.83 -0.30
N ASN A 202 -2.65 78.71 0.17
CA ASN A 202 -3.60 77.90 -0.58
C ASN A 202 -4.99 78.57 -0.66
N PRO A 203 -5.74 78.41 -1.77
CA PRO A 203 -7.15 78.76 -1.80
C PRO A 203 -7.96 77.78 -0.94
N ALA A 204 -9.10 78.23 -0.42
CA ALA A 204 -9.94 77.43 0.46
C ALA A 204 -10.34 76.09 -0.17
N GLY A 205 -10.28 75.04 0.63
CA GLY A 205 -10.65 73.69 0.24
C GLY A 205 -12.15 73.44 0.15
N THR A 206 -12.53 72.29 -0.41
CA THR A 206 -13.91 71.79 -0.43
C THR A 206 -14.05 70.57 0.47
N PRO A 207 -15.08 70.45 1.32
CA PRO A 207 -15.37 69.20 2.05
C PRO A 207 -15.58 67.99 1.11
N ALA A 208 -15.57 66.79 1.70
CA ALA A 208 -15.95 65.57 1.00
C ALA A 208 -17.37 65.64 0.44
N ILE A 209 -17.61 64.98 -0.70
CA ILE A 209 -18.88 65.08 -1.45
C ILE A 209 -20.09 64.62 -0.60
N ASP A 210 -19.93 63.56 0.18
CA ASP A 210 -20.88 63.18 1.23
C ASP A 210 -20.15 62.59 2.44
N ALA A 211 -19.79 63.45 3.39
CA ALA A 211 -19.14 63.08 4.65
C ALA A 211 -19.92 62.07 5.52
N ASN A 212 -21.18 61.75 5.20
CA ASN A 212 -21.92 60.68 5.87
C ASN A 212 -21.53 59.30 5.32
N LYS A 213 -21.20 59.20 4.02
CA LYS A 213 -20.83 57.95 3.32
C LYS A 213 -19.37 57.52 3.54
N LYS A 214 -18.66 58.07 4.53
CA LYS A 214 -17.29 57.65 4.90
C LYS A 214 -17.18 56.17 5.29
N ASN A 215 -18.29 55.56 5.72
CA ASN A 215 -18.43 54.12 5.91
C ASN A 215 -18.65 53.34 4.60
N GLN A 216 -18.47 53.94 3.42
CA GLN A 216 -18.64 53.31 2.11
C GLN A 216 -17.49 53.68 1.17
N MET A 217 -17.21 52.79 0.22
CA MET A 217 -16.35 53.05 -0.93
C MET A 217 -16.78 52.19 -2.12
N LEU A 218 -16.31 52.53 -3.32
CA LEU A 218 -16.40 51.66 -4.49
C LEU A 218 -15.11 50.83 -4.61
N PHE A 219 -15.24 49.52 -4.78
CA PHE A 219 -14.12 48.58 -4.94
C PHE A 219 -14.33 47.73 -6.19
N LYS A 220 -13.26 47.52 -6.98
CA LYS A 220 -13.30 46.72 -8.22
C LYS A 220 -12.18 45.69 -8.16
N LEU A 221 -12.55 44.42 -8.29
CA LEU A 221 -11.62 43.30 -8.14
C LEU A 221 -11.03 42.87 -9.50
N PRO A 222 -9.94 42.07 -9.52
CA PRO A 222 -9.43 41.48 -10.74
C PRO A 222 -10.53 40.79 -11.55
N GLY A 223 -10.65 41.16 -12.83
CA GLY A 223 -11.67 40.65 -13.75
C GLY A 223 -13.04 41.32 -13.69
N ASP A 224 -13.32 42.19 -12.70
CA ASP A 224 -14.60 42.92 -12.66
C ASP A 224 -14.71 43.94 -13.80
N LEU A 225 -15.88 43.98 -14.46
CA LEU A 225 -16.20 45.03 -15.43
C LEU A 225 -16.63 46.34 -14.74
N MET A 226 -17.31 46.26 -13.60
CA MET A 226 -17.93 47.38 -12.88
C MET A 226 -17.48 47.45 -11.42
N TYR A 227 -17.58 48.62 -10.80
CA TYR A 227 -17.39 48.79 -9.36
C TYR A 227 -18.48 48.12 -8.52
N ARG A 228 -18.10 47.63 -7.33
CA ARG A 228 -18.98 47.13 -6.28
C ARG A 228 -19.01 48.12 -5.11
N LEU A 229 -20.19 48.37 -4.52
CA LEU A 229 -20.29 49.17 -3.30
C LEU A 229 -19.90 48.33 -2.09
N ILE A 230 -18.83 48.71 -1.40
CA ILE A 230 -18.43 48.16 -0.10
C ILE A 230 -18.98 49.08 1.00
N THR A 231 -19.46 48.49 2.09
CA THR A 231 -19.82 49.19 3.32
C THR A 231 -18.97 48.63 4.46
N ALA A 232 -18.53 49.51 5.36
CA ALA A 232 -17.64 49.16 6.46
C ALA A 232 -18.37 48.37 7.56
N ASP A 233 -17.72 47.31 8.04
CA ASP A 233 -18.09 46.59 9.26
C ASP A 233 -17.78 47.41 10.53
N ASN A 234 -16.72 48.22 10.47
CA ASN A 234 -16.24 49.06 11.57
C ASN A 234 -15.78 50.42 11.04
N ILE A 235 -16.00 51.49 11.80
CA ILE A 235 -15.47 52.83 11.50
C ILE A 235 -15.03 53.53 12.78
N ASP A 236 -13.80 54.01 12.77
CA ASP A 236 -13.19 54.84 13.80
C ASP A 236 -13.13 56.30 13.33
N ILE A 237 -13.37 57.27 14.23
CA ILE A 237 -13.54 58.69 13.87
C ILE A 237 -12.84 59.57 14.92
N THR A 238 -12.12 60.60 14.46
CA THR A 238 -11.59 61.68 15.29
C THR A 238 -11.75 63.03 14.58
N GLY A 239 -12.67 63.86 15.08
CA GLY A 239 -13.10 65.08 14.38
C GLY A 239 -13.69 64.75 13.00
N SER A 240 -13.08 65.29 11.94
CA SER A 240 -13.42 65.03 10.54
C SER A 240 -12.63 63.88 9.90
N ARG A 241 -11.53 63.43 10.54
CA ARG A 241 -10.68 62.31 10.11
C ARG A 241 -11.29 60.98 10.53
N TYR A 242 -11.21 59.95 9.68
CA TYR A 242 -11.77 58.62 9.96
C TYR A 242 -10.93 57.48 9.37
N SER A 243 -11.14 56.27 9.89
CA SER A 243 -10.63 55.03 9.31
C SER A 243 -11.75 53.98 9.30
N SER A 244 -12.03 53.40 8.14
CA SER A 244 -13.09 52.44 7.88
C SER A 244 -12.49 51.07 7.53
N PHE A 245 -13.13 49.98 7.95
CA PHE A 245 -12.72 48.60 7.69
C PHE A 245 -13.89 47.73 7.20
N ALA A 246 -13.64 46.85 6.23
CA ALA A 246 -14.52 45.74 5.85
C ALA A 246 -13.75 44.44 5.63
N ASP A 247 -14.31 43.30 6.06
CA ASP A 247 -13.80 41.98 5.69
C ASP A 247 -14.23 41.63 4.25
N VAL A 248 -13.24 41.53 3.35
CA VAL A 248 -13.47 41.23 1.93
C VAL A 248 -12.90 39.85 1.55
N THR A 249 -12.59 39.00 2.53
CA THR A 249 -11.96 37.68 2.37
C THR A 249 -12.60 36.86 1.25
N ASN A 250 -13.94 36.79 1.21
CA ASN A 250 -14.65 36.00 0.21
C ASN A 250 -14.61 36.60 -1.20
N LEU A 251 -14.46 37.92 -1.33
CA LEU A 251 -14.32 38.59 -2.63
C LEU A 251 -12.91 38.35 -3.17
N VAL A 252 -11.89 38.55 -2.34
CA VAL A 252 -10.47 38.38 -2.71
C VAL A 252 -10.16 36.90 -3.02
N LYS A 253 -10.73 35.95 -2.28
CA LYS A 253 -10.70 34.50 -2.60
C LYS A 253 -11.30 34.15 -3.97
N GLN A 254 -12.26 34.94 -4.47
CA GLN A 254 -12.91 34.70 -5.76
C GLN A 254 -12.17 35.35 -6.94
N SER A 255 -11.44 36.45 -6.71
CA SER A 255 -10.73 37.18 -7.76
C SER A 255 -9.24 36.83 -7.90
N GLY A 256 -8.56 36.50 -6.80
CA GLY A 256 -7.14 36.14 -6.82
C GLY A 256 -6.21 37.25 -7.31
N SER A 257 -5.27 36.91 -8.20
CA SER A 257 -4.22 37.81 -8.70
C SER A 257 -4.73 38.83 -9.73
N GLY A 258 -4.20 40.06 -9.69
CA GLY A 258 -4.41 41.08 -10.70
C GLY A 258 -4.62 42.49 -10.12
N ARG A 259 -5.36 43.32 -10.85
CA ARG A 259 -5.63 44.72 -10.50
C ARG A 259 -6.85 44.89 -9.59
N TYR A 260 -6.64 45.60 -8.49
CA TYR A 260 -7.65 46.07 -7.56
C TYR A 260 -7.78 47.59 -7.65
N PHE A 261 -9.00 48.14 -7.71
CA PHE A 261 -9.24 49.58 -7.64
C PHE A 261 -10.07 49.96 -6.41
N GLY A 262 -9.73 51.08 -5.77
CA GLY A 262 -10.54 51.74 -4.76
C GLY A 262 -10.92 53.15 -5.21
N ALA A 263 -12.19 53.52 -5.02
CA ALA A 263 -12.78 54.75 -5.54
C ALA A 263 -13.90 55.29 -4.63
N ASN A 264 -14.30 56.54 -4.85
CA ASN A 264 -15.35 57.27 -4.10
C ASN A 264 -15.15 57.35 -2.57
N ILE A 265 -13.89 57.38 -2.15
CA ILE A 265 -13.48 57.50 -0.75
C ILE A 265 -13.73 58.94 -0.30
N GLN A 266 -14.47 59.11 0.81
CA GLN A 266 -15.01 60.40 1.24
C GLN A 266 -13.97 61.27 1.96
N THR A 267 -13.06 61.86 1.20
CA THR A 267 -12.11 62.87 1.69
C THR A 267 -12.39 64.23 1.04
N GLY A 268 -12.00 65.31 1.69
CA GLY A 268 -12.07 66.68 1.18
C GLY A 268 -10.89 67.02 0.26
N LYS A 269 -10.80 68.30 -0.12
CA LYS A 269 -9.73 68.87 -0.95
C LYS A 269 -9.21 70.16 -0.34
N GLY A 270 -8.03 70.60 -0.75
CA GLY A 270 -7.32 71.76 -0.22
C GLY A 270 -6.11 71.39 0.62
N GLU A 271 -5.58 72.35 1.37
CA GLU A 271 -4.46 72.14 2.28
C GLU A 271 -4.72 71.05 3.33
N ASP A 272 -3.69 70.25 3.67
CA ASP A 272 -3.72 69.29 4.80
C ASP A 272 -4.73 68.14 4.60
N ARG A 273 -4.91 67.64 3.37
CA ARG A 273 -5.89 66.57 3.08
C ARG A 273 -5.26 65.34 2.45
N PHE A 274 -5.63 64.19 3.01
CA PHE A 274 -5.21 62.85 2.66
C PHE A 274 -6.44 61.96 2.43
N GLY A 275 -6.25 60.82 1.78
CA GLY A 275 -7.27 59.79 1.64
C GLY A 275 -6.77 58.69 0.72
N GLY A 276 -7.11 57.45 1.05
CA GLY A 276 -6.59 56.27 0.35
C GLY A 276 -7.21 54.99 0.88
N TRP A 277 -6.82 53.87 0.28
CA TRP A 277 -7.28 52.53 0.64
C TRP A 277 -6.14 51.52 0.67
N THR A 278 -6.25 50.56 1.59
CA THR A 278 -5.26 49.53 1.85
C THR A 278 -5.94 48.18 1.98
N LEU A 279 -5.50 47.19 1.22
CA LEU A 279 -5.88 45.79 1.38
C LEU A 279 -4.74 45.05 2.10
N ILE A 280 -5.05 44.46 3.25
CA ILE A 280 -4.16 43.53 3.96
C ILE A 280 -4.63 42.12 3.66
N VAL A 281 -3.75 41.26 3.12
CA VAL A 281 -4.08 39.87 2.75
C VAL A 281 -3.13 38.90 3.43
N VAL A 282 -3.67 37.82 3.98
CA VAL A 282 -2.91 36.67 4.48
C VAL A 282 -3.18 35.49 3.57
N TYR A 283 -2.14 34.88 3.02
CA TYR A 283 -2.25 33.67 2.20
C TYR A 283 -1.32 32.57 2.71
N GLU A 284 -1.77 31.34 2.55
CA GLU A 284 -0.96 30.13 2.60
C GLU A 284 -0.23 29.95 1.26
N ASP A 285 1.02 29.54 1.30
CA ASP A 285 1.86 29.14 0.18
C ASP A 285 2.76 27.99 0.67
N PRO A 286 2.53 26.74 0.21
CA PRO A 286 3.27 25.56 0.69
C PRO A 286 4.79 25.62 0.51
N THR A 287 5.31 26.56 -0.29
CA THR A 287 6.76 26.77 -0.48
C THR A 287 7.40 27.59 0.64
N GLN A 288 6.61 28.34 1.43
CA GLN A 288 7.08 29.19 2.52
C GLN A 288 7.46 28.39 3.78
N ILE A 289 8.22 29.03 4.68
CA ILE A 289 8.38 28.58 6.07
C ILE A 289 7.08 28.74 6.86
N LEU A 290 6.91 27.95 7.93
CA LEU A 290 5.76 28.03 8.82
C LEU A 290 5.85 29.32 9.64
N ARG A 291 4.78 30.13 9.63
CA ARG A 291 4.73 31.41 10.34
C ARG A 291 3.46 31.55 11.18
N SER A 292 3.59 32.11 12.39
CA SER A 292 2.48 32.60 13.20
C SER A 292 2.22 34.03 12.78
N MET A 293 1.12 34.24 12.05
CA MET A 293 0.72 35.51 11.46
C MET A 293 -0.53 36.04 12.16
N THR A 294 -0.44 37.26 12.70
CA THR A 294 -1.54 37.94 13.39
C THR A 294 -1.72 39.34 12.82
N ILE A 295 -2.95 39.67 12.45
CA ILE A 295 -3.37 41.00 12.01
C ILE A 295 -4.08 41.68 13.17
N PHE A 296 -3.74 42.93 13.44
CA PHE A 296 -4.35 43.77 14.46
C PHE A 296 -4.84 45.06 13.83
N ASP A 297 -5.95 45.60 14.32
CA ASP A 297 -6.35 46.97 14.01
C ASP A 297 -6.97 47.67 15.21
N GLY A 298 -6.96 49.00 15.12
CA GLY A 298 -7.38 49.99 16.10
C GLY A 298 -7.41 51.36 15.43
N PHE A 299 -7.37 52.42 16.23
CA PHE A 299 -7.16 53.78 15.71
C PHE A 299 -6.64 54.68 16.83
N ALA A 300 -5.56 55.41 16.57
CA ALA A 300 -5.00 56.38 17.52
C ALA A 300 -4.55 57.66 16.79
N ALA A 301 -4.49 58.77 17.53
CA ALA A 301 -3.85 59.99 17.06
C ALA A 301 -2.50 60.13 17.79
N VAL A 302 -1.39 60.11 17.05
CA VAL A 302 -0.04 60.35 17.58
C VAL A 302 0.30 61.82 17.39
N SER A 303 1.01 62.43 18.34
CA SER A 303 1.51 63.81 18.20
C SER A 303 2.69 64.08 19.14
N PRO A 304 3.39 65.23 19.04
CA PRO A 304 4.55 65.54 19.89
C PRO A 304 4.19 65.71 21.37
N SER A 305 2.92 65.98 21.68
CA SER A 305 2.37 66.00 23.04
C SER A 305 1.70 64.68 23.45
N THR A 306 1.42 63.80 22.50
CA THR A 306 0.62 62.58 22.67
C THR A 306 1.31 61.36 22.04
N PRO A 307 2.46 60.92 22.60
CA PRO A 307 3.06 59.64 22.22
C PRO A 307 2.15 58.49 22.67
N ILE A 308 1.92 57.51 21.80
CA ILE A 308 1.06 56.36 22.07
C ILE A 308 1.93 55.16 22.47
N THR A 309 1.55 54.43 23.51
CA THR A 309 2.10 53.10 23.81
C THR A 309 0.94 52.12 23.99
N THR A 310 1.05 50.96 23.35
CA THR A 310 0.07 49.87 23.39
C THR A 310 0.79 48.53 23.49
N TYR A 311 0.08 47.44 23.75
CA TYR A 311 0.66 46.11 23.93
C TYR A 311 -0.10 45.08 23.11
N ILE A 312 0.63 44.20 22.43
CA ILE A 312 0.07 43.28 21.44
C ILE A 312 0.12 41.85 21.96
N SER A 313 -1.05 41.36 22.34
CA SER A 313 -1.30 39.98 22.80
C SER A 313 -1.21 38.94 21.68
N GLY A 314 -1.08 37.66 22.05
CA GLY A 314 -1.50 36.55 21.19
C GLY A 314 -0.50 36.10 20.13
N PHE A 315 0.77 35.90 20.49
CA PHE A 315 1.72 35.09 19.72
C PHE A 315 2.65 34.31 20.66
N LEU A 316 3.59 33.54 20.10
CA LEU A 316 4.71 32.94 20.83
C LEU A 316 5.94 32.91 19.93
N THR A 317 7.04 33.55 20.34
CA THR A 317 8.34 33.40 19.66
C THR A 317 9.04 32.10 20.09
N PRO A 318 9.89 31.51 19.22
CA PRO A 318 10.68 30.33 19.57
C PRO A 318 11.43 30.48 20.91
N PRO A 319 11.45 29.46 21.78
CA PRO A 319 11.98 29.57 23.16
C PRO A 319 13.51 29.68 23.24
N SER A 320 14.21 29.40 22.14
CA SER A 320 15.66 29.58 21.97
C SER A 320 15.99 29.70 20.47
N GLY A 321 17.26 30.01 20.15
CA GLY A 321 17.72 30.13 18.76
C GLY A 321 17.45 31.49 18.09
N ASN A 322 17.99 31.65 16.88
CA ASN A 322 17.62 32.77 16.00
C ASN A 322 16.27 32.48 15.32
N PHE A 323 15.52 33.52 14.96
CA PHE A 323 14.24 33.40 14.25
C PHE A 323 13.91 34.69 13.53
N GLU A 324 13.22 34.61 12.40
CA GLU A 324 12.75 35.80 11.68
C GLU A 324 11.48 36.38 12.34
N THR A 325 11.33 37.71 12.30
CA THR A 325 10.04 38.36 12.55
C THR A 325 9.90 39.59 11.66
N ALA A 326 8.74 39.73 11.04
CA ALA A 326 8.36 40.88 10.23
C ALA A 326 7.12 41.58 10.84
N MET A 327 7.08 42.89 10.67
CA MET A 327 5.98 43.76 11.09
C MET A 327 5.47 44.58 9.93
N GLY A 328 4.18 44.51 9.65
CA GLY A 328 3.51 45.45 8.75
C GLY A 328 2.87 46.60 9.53
N THR A 329 2.81 47.79 8.95
CA THR A 329 2.10 48.96 9.49
C THR A 329 1.25 49.62 8.40
N VAL A 330 0.07 50.09 8.79
CA VAL A 330 -0.77 50.98 8.00
C VAL A 330 -1.06 52.22 8.84
N ALA A 331 -0.53 53.35 8.39
CA ALA A 331 -0.74 54.66 9.00
C ALA A 331 -1.10 55.70 7.94
N TYR A 332 -1.61 56.83 8.39
CA TYR A 332 -2.05 57.91 7.54
C TYR A 332 -1.63 59.25 8.15
N GLU A 333 -1.43 60.27 7.33
CA GLU A 333 -0.81 61.56 7.71
C GLU A 333 0.64 61.41 8.24
N GLY A 334 1.40 60.42 7.76
CA GLY A 334 2.87 60.46 7.78
C GLY A 334 3.40 61.17 6.53
N ASP A 335 4.58 61.81 6.62
CA ASP A 335 5.05 62.76 5.60
C ASP A 335 6.56 62.63 5.28
N VAL A 336 6.94 62.64 4.00
CA VAL A 336 8.35 62.51 3.52
C VAL A 336 9.28 63.59 4.08
N GLY A 337 8.76 64.80 4.30
CA GLY A 337 9.54 65.99 4.62
C GLY A 337 9.51 66.43 6.08
N LEU A 338 8.64 65.85 6.91
CA LEU A 338 8.69 66.01 8.38
C LEU A 338 9.60 64.93 8.96
N THR A 339 10.14 65.15 10.16
CA THR A 339 11.03 64.19 10.84
C THR A 339 10.83 64.26 12.35
N GLY A 340 11.14 63.14 13.03
CA GLY A 340 10.76 62.89 14.43
C GLY A 340 9.79 61.74 14.60
N ASP A 341 9.31 61.17 13.50
CA ASP A 341 8.32 60.10 13.48
C ASP A 341 9.02 58.76 13.61
N GLN A 342 8.74 58.07 14.72
CA GLN A 342 9.47 56.87 15.12
C GLN A 342 8.51 55.79 15.59
N PHE A 343 8.81 54.57 15.17
CA PHE A 343 8.15 53.36 15.65
C PHE A 343 9.12 52.56 16.53
N PHE A 344 8.72 52.23 17.75
CA PHE A 344 9.52 51.46 18.70
C PHE A 344 8.82 50.18 19.13
N LEU A 345 9.63 49.15 19.35
CA LEU A 345 9.23 47.82 19.77
C LEU A 345 9.96 47.45 21.08
N ASP A 346 9.18 47.01 22.08
CA ASP A 346 9.65 46.25 23.23
C ASP A 346 9.42 44.76 22.92
N GLY A 347 10.52 44.03 22.75
CA GLY A 347 10.53 42.65 22.28
C GLY A 347 10.20 41.57 23.32
N ASP A 348 9.87 41.93 24.57
CA ASP A 348 9.27 41.04 25.56
C ASP A 348 7.88 41.50 26.05
N GLY A 349 7.59 42.81 25.96
CA GLY A 349 6.31 43.41 26.35
C GLY A 349 6.13 43.61 27.86
N THR A 350 7.18 43.33 28.65
CA THR A 350 7.25 43.59 30.09
C THR A 350 7.93 44.93 30.41
N GLY A 351 8.69 45.50 29.47
CA GLY A 351 9.52 46.67 29.65
C GLY A 351 10.73 46.47 30.58
N THR A 352 11.14 45.22 30.87
CA THR A 352 12.17 44.93 31.87
C THR A 352 13.53 44.49 31.33
N SER A 353 13.62 43.76 30.20
CA SER A 353 14.92 43.25 29.70
C SER A 353 15.51 44.06 28.54
N LYS A 354 14.71 44.86 27.82
CA LYS A 354 15.19 45.95 26.95
C LYS A 354 14.29 47.17 27.07
N THR A 355 14.88 48.36 26.97
CA THR A 355 14.15 49.58 26.62
C THR A 355 13.55 49.45 25.22
N PHE A 356 12.42 50.12 24.97
CA PHE A 356 11.84 50.28 23.63
C PHE A 356 12.90 50.62 22.58
N VAL A 357 13.08 49.74 21.58
CA VAL A 357 14.08 49.87 20.52
C VAL A 357 13.39 50.33 19.23
N ALA A 358 13.95 51.31 18.53
CA ALA A 358 13.38 51.78 17.27
C ALA A 358 13.52 50.71 16.18
N VAL A 359 12.43 50.48 15.44
CA VAL A 359 12.41 49.64 14.24
C VAL A 359 12.80 50.52 13.05
N SER A 360 13.62 50.02 12.13
CA SER A 360 14.01 50.78 10.91
C SER A 360 14.63 49.90 9.84
N ASP A 361 14.50 50.30 8.58
CA ASP A 361 15.31 49.79 7.46
C ASP A 361 15.80 50.94 6.55
N SER A 362 16.33 50.61 5.35
CA SER A 362 16.88 51.61 4.43
C SER A 362 15.85 52.50 3.72
N LEU A 363 14.56 52.16 3.77
CA LEU A 363 13.46 52.99 3.27
C LEU A 363 12.57 53.54 4.39
N ASN A 364 12.60 52.91 5.57
CA ASN A 364 11.88 53.31 6.78
C ASN A 364 12.89 53.74 7.87
N PRO A 365 13.57 54.90 7.73
CA PRO A 365 14.67 55.30 8.60
C PRO A 365 14.20 55.65 10.02
N ILE A 366 15.08 55.41 11.00
CA ILE A 366 14.84 55.65 12.43
C ILE A 366 14.34 57.07 12.80
N THR A 367 14.59 58.08 11.97
CA THR A 367 14.16 59.48 12.19
C THR A 367 12.88 59.87 11.44
N ASN A 368 12.39 59.04 10.54
CA ASN A 368 11.10 59.21 9.86
C ASN A 368 10.62 57.84 9.33
N PHE A 369 9.97 57.08 10.21
CA PHE A 369 9.43 55.75 9.90
C PHE A 369 8.11 55.84 9.12
N PHE A 370 7.26 56.82 9.43
CA PHE A 370 5.98 57.06 8.76
C PHE A 370 6.16 58.19 7.74
N ASN A 371 6.82 57.85 6.63
CA ASN A 371 7.36 58.80 5.65
C ASN A 371 6.56 58.89 4.35
N SER A 372 5.28 58.54 4.37
CA SER A 372 4.36 58.59 3.23
C SER A 372 4.69 57.58 2.11
N SER A 373 5.09 56.35 2.46
CA SER A 373 5.55 55.36 1.47
C SER A 373 4.78 54.04 1.45
N ASN A 374 5.31 53.07 0.69
CA ASN A 374 4.79 51.70 0.61
C ASN A 374 5.94 50.78 0.22
N THR A 375 6.37 49.97 1.18
CA THR A 375 7.56 49.13 1.10
C THR A 375 7.31 47.73 1.63
N PHE A 376 8.05 46.78 1.08
CA PHE A 376 8.07 45.39 1.52
C PHE A 376 9.54 44.98 1.72
N LEU A 377 9.92 44.80 2.99
CA LEU A 377 11.23 44.38 3.47
C LEU A 377 12.37 45.17 2.78
N GLY A 378 12.42 46.48 3.03
CA GLY A 378 13.39 47.40 2.43
C GLY A 378 13.24 47.66 0.92
N THR A 379 12.20 47.14 0.27
CA THR A 379 11.96 47.28 -1.18
C THR A 379 10.68 48.06 -1.47
N ARG A 380 10.74 49.12 -2.28
CA ARG A 380 9.57 49.93 -2.66
C ARG A 380 8.56 49.13 -3.50
N VAL A 381 7.28 49.17 -3.15
CA VAL A 381 6.19 48.58 -3.95
C VAL A 381 5.76 49.57 -5.05
N SER A 382 6.07 49.22 -6.30
CA SER A 382 5.78 50.02 -7.51
C SER A 382 4.54 49.57 -8.28
N ALA A 383 3.92 48.45 -7.89
CA ALA A 383 2.81 47.83 -8.61
C ALA A 383 1.46 48.54 -8.32
N LYS A 384 1.33 49.81 -8.73
CA LYS A 384 0.15 50.64 -8.51
C LYS A 384 0.00 51.75 -9.55
N ASN A 385 -1.20 52.32 -9.65
CA ASN A 385 -1.51 53.44 -10.54
C ASN A 385 -2.29 54.52 -9.75
N PRO A 386 -1.82 55.78 -9.71
CA PRO A 386 -0.51 56.24 -10.17
C PRO A 386 0.63 55.66 -9.29
N ASP A 387 1.79 55.38 -9.89
CA ASP A 387 2.97 54.92 -9.13
C ASP A 387 3.80 56.10 -8.57
N TYR A 388 3.27 56.79 -7.57
CA TYR A 388 4.05 57.81 -6.85
C TYR A 388 4.91 57.17 -5.74
N PRO A 389 6.19 57.56 -5.59
CA PRO A 389 6.98 57.22 -4.41
C PRO A 389 6.45 57.81 -3.11
N ASN A 390 5.95 59.06 -3.16
CA ASN A 390 5.32 59.76 -2.05
C ASN A 390 3.80 59.69 -2.19
N LEU A 391 3.11 59.13 -1.20
CA LEU A 391 1.66 58.97 -1.19
C LEU A 391 0.89 60.17 -0.60
N LEU A 392 1.61 61.13 0.01
CA LEU A 392 1.11 62.41 0.54
C LEU A 392 -0.02 62.24 1.59
N GLY A 393 0.33 61.54 2.67
CA GLY A 393 -0.48 61.29 3.87
C GLY A 393 -0.85 59.82 4.07
N MET A 394 -0.01 58.86 3.65
CA MET A 394 -0.34 57.43 3.70
C MET A 394 0.90 56.53 3.71
N ASP A 395 0.90 55.53 4.61
CA ASP A 395 1.99 54.59 4.86
C ASP A 395 1.47 53.14 4.86
N MET A 396 2.22 52.23 4.25
CA MET A 396 1.81 50.84 3.95
C MET A 396 3.05 49.93 3.88
N ASP A 397 3.70 49.73 5.02
CA ASP A 397 5.09 49.29 5.06
C ASP A 397 5.24 47.98 5.84
N ILE A 398 5.96 47.00 5.27
CA ILE A 398 6.36 45.79 5.97
C ILE A 398 7.88 45.80 6.15
N VAL A 399 8.34 45.73 7.40
CA VAL A 399 9.76 45.76 7.79
C VAL A 399 10.12 44.53 8.61
N HIS A 400 11.40 44.18 8.71
CA HIS A 400 11.85 43.21 9.72
C HIS A 400 11.85 43.85 11.12
N ALA A 401 11.57 43.07 12.17
CA ALA A 401 11.56 43.52 13.56
C ALA A 401 12.99 43.62 14.14
N VAL A 402 13.82 44.44 13.50
CA VAL A 402 15.25 44.63 13.80
C VAL A 402 15.56 46.08 14.18
N ASP A 403 16.65 46.26 14.93
CA ASP A 403 17.21 47.58 15.21
C ASP A 403 18.04 48.12 14.03
N ALA A 404 18.48 49.37 14.12
CA ALA A 404 19.31 50.03 13.10
C ALA A 404 20.69 49.37 12.85
N GLY A 405 21.08 48.37 13.66
CA GLY A 405 22.25 47.52 13.42
C GLY A 405 21.92 46.16 12.79
N GLY A 406 20.65 45.92 12.45
CA GLY A 406 20.15 44.64 11.91
C GLY A 406 19.89 43.57 12.97
N ASN A 407 19.95 43.89 14.27
CA ASN A 407 19.77 42.90 15.33
C ASN A 407 18.29 42.71 15.66
N ARG A 408 17.84 41.46 15.80
CA ARG A 408 16.47 41.11 16.19
C ARG A 408 16.08 41.78 17.52
N ILE A 409 14.98 42.55 17.50
CA ILE A 409 14.45 43.20 18.72
C ILE A 409 13.70 42.18 19.59
N MET A 410 12.93 41.29 18.95
CA MET A 410 12.13 40.27 19.64
C MET A 410 12.99 39.30 20.46
N GLN A 411 12.52 38.98 21.66
CA GLN A 411 13.15 38.01 22.55
C GLN A 411 12.60 36.60 22.33
N ASN A 412 13.34 35.59 22.75
CA ASN A 412 12.91 34.19 22.72
C ASN A 412 11.86 33.92 23.82
N GLY A 413 10.84 33.12 23.53
CA GLY A 413 9.74 32.81 24.45
C GLY A 413 8.78 33.98 24.76
N ALA A 414 8.88 35.10 24.04
CA ALA A 414 7.98 36.24 24.18
C ALA A 414 6.56 35.88 23.70
N THR A 415 5.56 36.25 24.51
CA THR A 415 4.12 36.05 24.20
C THR A 415 3.36 37.37 24.01
N SER A 416 4.09 38.47 24.06
CA SER A 416 3.64 39.85 23.93
C SER A 416 4.76 40.72 23.38
N ALA A 417 4.41 41.88 22.84
CA ALA A 417 5.34 42.97 22.62
C ALA A 417 4.68 44.30 23.01
N GLY A 418 5.50 45.28 23.41
CA GLY A 418 5.08 46.67 23.55
C GLY A 418 5.31 47.42 22.25
N LEU A 419 4.30 48.12 21.74
CA LEU A 419 4.44 49.02 20.60
C LEU A 419 4.38 50.47 21.07
N ARG A 420 5.28 51.33 20.58
CA ARG A 420 5.25 52.76 20.87
C ARG A 420 5.42 53.57 19.58
N PHE A 421 4.56 54.58 19.45
CA PHE A 421 4.49 55.51 18.34
C PHE A 421 4.77 56.91 18.88
N THR A 422 5.71 57.63 18.27
CA THR A 422 6.04 59.01 18.64
C THR A 422 6.18 59.89 17.39
N SER A 423 5.96 61.19 17.57
CA SER A 423 6.42 62.24 16.66
C SER A 423 7.18 63.30 17.47
N SER A 424 7.98 64.13 16.80
CA SER A 424 8.42 65.44 17.34
C SER A 424 7.96 66.65 16.53
N GLY A 425 7.19 66.47 15.44
CA GLY A 425 6.76 67.57 14.56
C GLY A 425 5.43 67.39 13.82
N ASP A 426 4.78 66.22 13.92
CA ASP A 426 3.71 65.77 13.03
C ASP A 426 2.51 65.13 13.78
N VAL A 427 1.39 64.87 13.09
CA VAL A 427 0.16 64.28 13.67
C VAL A 427 -0.40 63.15 12.78
N TYR A 428 0.12 61.94 12.98
CA TYR A 428 -0.23 60.75 12.20
C TYR A 428 -1.19 59.78 12.91
N TYR A 429 -1.83 58.92 12.10
CA TYR A 429 -2.95 58.06 12.48
C TYR A 429 -2.70 56.58 12.15
N PRO A 430 -1.93 55.85 12.98
CA PRO A 430 -1.81 54.40 12.85
C PRO A 430 -3.19 53.73 13.00
N THR A 431 -3.45 52.76 12.11
CA THR A 431 -4.75 52.08 11.95
C THR A 431 -4.62 50.57 12.11
N ALA A 432 -3.70 49.95 11.38
CA ALA A 432 -3.52 48.50 11.39
C ALA A 432 -2.04 48.14 11.44
N PHE A 433 -1.74 46.96 11.95
CA PHE A 433 -0.41 46.37 11.85
C PHE A 433 -0.50 44.85 11.79
N THR A 434 0.54 44.25 11.23
CA THR A 434 0.67 42.81 11.05
C THR A 434 1.90 42.33 11.79
N PHE A 435 1.85 41.12 12.33
CA PHE A 435 2.93 40.52 13.09
C PHE A 435 3.15 39.09 12.60
N SER A 436 4.34 38.79 12.10
CA SER A 436 4.64 37.54 11.41
C SER A 436 5.94 36.96 11.96
N ILE A 437 5.84 35.86 12.70
CA ILE A 437 6.97 35.20 13.38
C ILE A 437 7.21 33.83 12.76
N GLU A 438 8.47 33.46 12.53
CA GLU A 438 8.83 32.07 12.20
C GLU A 438 8.47 31.10 13.33
N VAL A 439 7.78 30.01 13.00
CA VAL A 439 7.51 28.89 13.91
C VAL A 439 8.48 27.77 13.60
N PHE A 440 9.21 27.33 14.62
CA PHE A 440 10.18 26.25 14.54
C PHE A 440 9.50 24.90 14.81
N GLN A 441 9.49 24.00 13.83
CA GLN A 441 9.10 22.61 14.04
C GLN A 441 9.84 21.64 13.10
N PRO A 442 10.15 20.41 13.55
CA PRO A 442 10.50 19.32 12.66
C PRO A 442 9.28 18.88 11.84
N VAL A 443 9.52 18.33 10.64
CA VAL A 443 8.46 17.74 9.80
C VAL A 443 9.01 16.48 9.14
N LEU A 444 8.89 15.35 9.85
CA LEU A 444 9.28 14.03 9.32
C LEU A 444 8.24 13.47 8.34
N THR A 445 6.96 13.83 8.52
CA THR A 445 5.81 13.17 7.88
C THR A 445 5.67 13.44 6.39
N ARG A 446 6.10 14.60 5.87
CA ARG A 446 5.85 14.99 4.47
C ARG A 446 6.50 14.05 3.43
N ASN A 447 7.57 13.37 3.83
CA ASN A 447 8.28 12.39 3.01
C ASN A 447 8.31 11.00 3.69
N PHE A 448 7.44 10.74 4.67
CA PHE A 448 7.42 9.49 5.43
C PHE A 448 6.73 8.39 4.62
N THR A 449 7.50 7.76 3.73
CA THR A 449 6.99 6.77 2.78
C THR A 449 7.28 5.36 3.25
N LYS A 450 6.38 4.43 2.92
CA LYS A 450 6.56 3.00 3.14
C LYS A 450 6.25 2.24 1.85
N LYS A 451 7.14 1.33 1.50
CA LYS A 451 7.02 0.44 0.34
C LYS A 451 7.06 -1.01 0.80
N VAL A 452 6.55 -1.89 -0.04
CA VAL A 452 6.68 -3.34 0.11
C VAL A 452 7.20 -3.93 -1.19
N ILE A 453 8.09 -4.92 -1.09
CA ILE A 453 8.45 -5.81 -2.19
C ILE A 453 8.26 -7.25 -1.74
N ASP A 454 7.97 -8.12 -2.69
CA ASP A 454 8.14 -9.56 -2.49
C ASP A 454 9.60 -9.94 -2.76
N VAL A 455 10.22 -10.64 -1.81
CA VAL A 455 11.59 -11.15 -1.92
C VAL A 455 11.63 -12.44 -2.75
N ASN A 456 10.50 -13.14 -2.87
CA ASN A 456 10.37 -14.34 -3.70
C ASN A 456 10.22 -13.99 -5.19
N GLY A 457 9.37 -13.00 -5.49
CA GLY A 457 9.21 -12.38 -6.80
C GLY A 457 8.09 -12.99 -7.63
N GLY A 458 7.27 -12.13 -8.24
CA GLY A 458 6.06 -12.51 -8.96
C GLY A 458 4.83 -11.90 -8.29
N ASP A 459 3.70 -12.62 -8.31
CA ASP A 459 2.56 -12.32 -7.45
C ASP A 459 2.76 -12.92 -6.06
N VAL A 460 2.31 -12.24 -5.00
CA VAL A 460 2.49 -12.67 -3.60
C VAL A 460 1.61 -13.87 -3.26
N ASN A 461 2.18 -14.94 -2.70
CA ASN A 461 1.48 -16.16 -2.29
C ASN A 461 1.64 -16.45 -0.79
N PRO A 462 0.86 -17.40 -0.22
CA PRO A 462 1.12 -17.91 1.12
C PRO A 462 2.51 -18.53 1.24
N SER A 463 3.23 -18.21 2.32
CA SER A 463 4.64 -18.55 2.62
C SER A 463 5.73 -17.64 2.02
N ASP A 464 5.40 -16.72 1.12
CA ASP A 464 6.37 -15.77 0.55
C ASP A 464 6.84 -14.73 1.58
N VAL A 465 7.99 -14.11 1.35
CA VAL A 465 8.62 -13.15 2.27
C VAL A 465 8.52 -11.74 1.72
N LEU A 466 7.75 -10.89 2.40
CA LEU A 466 7.63 -9.48 2.11
C LEU A 466 8.72 -8.70 2.85
N GLU A 467 9.43 -7.83 2.14
CA GLU A 467 10.31 -6.82 2.73
C GLU A 467 9.63 -5.46 2.69
N TYR A 468 9.52 -4.81 3.85
CA TYR A 468 9.07 -3.43 3.97
C TYR A 468 10.27 -2.49 4.04
N GLU A 469 10.26 -1.44 3.23
CA GLU A 469 11.21 -0.32 3.29
C GLU A 469 10.48 0.94 3.75
N ILE A 470 10.98 1.58 4.80
CA ILE A 470 10.45 2.81 5.37
C ILE A 470 11.51 3.90 5.18
N THR A 471 11.13 5.05 4.63
CA THR A 471 12.02 6.21 4.46
C THR A 471 11.35 7.49 4.94
N TYR A 472 12.09 8.39 5.59
CA TYR A 472 11.61 9.73 5.92
C TYR A 472 12.74 10.79 5.90
N THR A 473 12.35 12.06 5.83
CA THR A 473 13.25 13.23 5.81
C THR A 473 12.71 14.31 6.74
N ASN A 474 13.55 14.96 7.54
CA ASN A 474 13.13 16.15 8.29
C ASN A 474 13.05 17.37 7.36
N THR A 475 11.85 17.67 6.86
CA THR A 475 11.51 18.84 6.02
C THR A 475 11.07 20.07 6.83
N GLY A 476 11.34 20.07 8.13
CA GLY A 476 11.08 21.16 9.05
C GLY A 476 12.19 22.21 9.10
N ASN A 477 12.08 23.14 10.05
CA ASN A 477 13.10 24.14 10.40
C ASN A 477 13.61 24.01 11.85
N ASP A 478 13.14 23.02 12.60
CA ASP A 478 13.70 22.57 13.89
C ASP A 478 14.18 21.11 13.72
N ALA A 479 15.14 20.69 14.54
CA ALA A 479 15.58 19.29 14.56
C ALA A 479 14.51 18.41 15.22
N ALA A 480 14.46 17.14 14.86
CA ALA A 480 13.57 16.15 15.46
C ALA A 480 14.38 15.29 16.43
N ARG A 481 14.14 15.36 17.73
CA ARG A 481 14.76 14.47 18.72
C ARG A 481 13.79 13.43 19.25
N ASP A 482 14.32 12.45 20.00
CA ASP A 482 13.55 11.34 20.57
C ASP A 482 12.78 10.59 19.47
N VAL A 483 13.38 10.43 18.28
CA VAL A 483 12.72 9.89 17.08
C VAL A 483 12.56 8.38 17.17
N ILE A 484 11.31 7.91 17.19
CA ILE A 484 10.95 6.50 17.32
C ILE A 484 9.93 6.14 16.24
N ILE A 485 10.19 5.08 15.49
CA ILE A 485 9.29 4.50 14.49
C ILE A 485 8.72 3.21 15.06
N GLN A 486 7.43 2.98 14.88
CA GLN A 486 6.70 1.79 15.33
C GLN A 486 5.90 1.21 14.16
N ASP A 487 6.00 -0.09 13.95
CA ASP A 487 5.35 -0.78 12.82
C ASP A 487 4.70 -2.09 13.28
N PRO A 488 3.36 -2.17 13.36
CA PRO A 488 2.67 -3.40 13.72
C PRO A 488 2.83 -4.47 12.63
N ILE A 489 3.18 -5.69 13.02
CA ILE A 489 3.23 -6.82 12.07
C ILE A 489 1.81 -7.09 11.56
N PRO A 490 1.57 -7.01 10.24
CA PRO A 490 0.22 -6.97 9.70
C PRO A 490 -0.46 -8.34 9.76
N ALA A 491 -1.79 -8.33 9.84
CA ALA A 491 -2.60 -9.54 9.86
C ALA A 491 -2.29 -10.44 8.65
N ASN A 492 -2.42 -11.76 8.85
CA ASN A 492 -2.01 -12.80 7.89
C ASN A 492 -0.51 -12.87 7.58
N THR A 493 0.35 -12.22 8.38
CA THR A 493 1.81 -12.40 8.33
C THR A 493 2.41 -12.79 9.68
N THR A 494 3.69 -13.17 9.67
CA THR A 494 4.53 -13.42 10.85
C THR A 494 5.88 -12.72 10.64
N PHE A 495 6.43 -12.07 11.67
CA PHE A 495 7.75 -11.43 11.61
C PHE A 495 8.87 -12.42 11.28
N VAL A 496 9.83 -12.01 10.45
CA VAL A 496 11.05 -12.78 10.16
C VAL A 496 12.16 -12.30 11.10
N SER A 497 12.52 -13.15 12.06
CA SER A 497 13.60 -12.89 13.04
C SER A 497 14.94 -12.58 12.35
N GLY A 498 15.67 -11.61 12.89
CA GLY A 498 16.96 -11.16 12.37
C GLY A 498 16.87 -10.37 11.07
N SER A 499 15.73 -9.75 10.77
CA SER A 499 15.51 -8.96 9.54
C SER A 499 15.53 -7.44 9.73
N LEU A 500 15.70 -6.95 10.97
CA LEU A 500 15.75 -5.51 11.25
C LEU A 500 17.04 -4.91 10.69
N GLU A 501 16.93 -3.89 9.84
CA GLU A 501 18.05 -3.20 9.21
C GLU A 501 17.84 -1.68 9.24
N ILE A 502 18.88 -0.94 9.65
CA ILE A 502 18.98 0.50 9.39
C ILE A 502 19.86 0.67 8.15
N VAL A 503 19.25 1.02 7.02
CA VAL A 503 19.91 1.11 5.70
C VAL A 503 20.68 2.43 5.57
N ALA A 504 20.12 3.50 6.13
CA ALA A 504 20.73 4.83 6.16
C ALA A 504 20.28 5.59 7.40
N ASP A 505 21.22 6.23 8.09
CA ASP A 505 21.00 7.10 9.24
C ASP A 505 22.05 8.23 9.26
N PRO A 506 21.74 9.43 9.78
CA PRO A 506 22.72 10.51 9.95
C PRO A 506 23.95 10.13 10.81
N GLU A 507 23.81 9.18 11.73
CA GLU A 507 24.89 8.64 12.53
C GLU A 507 25.31 7.27 11.97
N THR A 508 26.42 7.25 11.24
CA THR A 508 26.82 6.10 10.41
C THR A 508 27.19 4.83 11.20
N SER A 509 27.38 4.92 12.52
CA SER A 509 27.51 3.73 13.40
C SER A 509 26.20 2.97 13.57
N ASN A 510 25.07 3.62 13.31
CA ASN A 510 23.75 3.04 13.52
C ASN A 510 23.30 2.21 12.31
N ILE A 511 23.99 2.33 11.16
CA ILE A 511 23.71 1.63 9.91
C ILE A 511 24.12 0.15 9.99
N GLY A 512 23.25 -0.74 9.52
CA GLY A 512 23.45 -2.20 9.45
C GLY A 512 22.28 -2.99 10.00
N LEU A 513 22.45 -4.31 10.06
CA LEU A 513 21.53 -5.23 10.74
C LEU A 513 21.48 -4.95 12.25
N LYS A 514 20.33 -5.23 12.85
CA LYS A 514 20.01 -5.04 14.26
C LYS A 514 19.52 -6.35 14.89
N THR A 515 19.61 -6.47 16.22
CA THR A 515 19.02 -7.62 16.93
C THR A 515 17.51 -7.44 17.11
N ASP A 516 16.79 -8.55 17.31
CA ASP A 516 15.36 -8.50 17.62
C ASP A 516 15.09 -8.15 19.11
N THR A 517 16.14 -8.03 19.93
CA THR A 517 16.08 -8.03 21.40
C THR A 517 15.67 -6.65 21.95
N PRO A 518 14.62 -6.57 22.79
CA PRO A 518 14.23 -5.30 23.40
C PRO A 518 15.34 -4.68 24.25
N GLY A 519 15.81 -3.51 23.82
CA GLY A 519 16.71 -2.64 24.58
C GLY A 519 18.22 -2.85 24.41
N ASP A 520 18.71 -3.69 23.48
CA ASP A 520 20.16 -3.87 23.28
C ASP A 520 20.78 -3.01 22.17
N ASP A 521 20.09 -2.79 21.05
CA ASP A 521 20.49 -1.84 20.00
C ASP A 521 19.32 -0.97 19.47
N GLU A 522 19.57 -0.19 18.41
CA GLU A 522 18.65 0.80 17.86
C GLU A 522 17.31 0.23 17.33
N ALA A 523 17.13 -1.10 17.22
CA ALA A 523 15.85 -1.70 16.88
C ALA A 523 15.45 -2.86 17.80
N GLU A 524 14.17 -3.26 17.77
CA GLU A 524 13.67 -4.44 18.49
C GLU A 524 12.37 -4.98 17.89
N PHE A 525 12.06 -6.25 18.15
CA PHE A 525 10.73 -6.83 17.92
C PHE A 525 10.01 -7.06 19.25
N ASN A 526 9.00 -6.21 19.52
CA ASN A 526 8.14 -6.35 20.67
C ASN A 526 7.05 -7.41 20.42
N SER A 527 7.34 -8.64 20.83
CA SER A 527 6.43 -9.79 20.71
C SER A 527 5.15 -9.69 21.55
N ALA A 528 5.10 -8.81 22.56
CA ALA A 528 3.91 -8.61 23.39
C ALA A 528 2.87 -7.69 22.72
N THR A 529 3.30 -6.79 21.82
CA THR A 529 2.42 -5.94 21.00
C THR A 529 2.42 -6.34 19.51
N ASN A 530 3.24 -7.31 19.13
CA ASN A 530 3.48 -7.74 17.75
C ASN A 530 3.92 -6.57 16.85
N THR A 531 4.96 -5.85 17.26
CA THR A 531 5.39 -4.57 16.68
C THR A 531 6.91 -4.53 16.56
N VAL A 532 7.45 -4.12 15.40
CA VAL A 532 8.87 -3.72 15.32
C VAL A 532 9.02 -2.25 15.66
N ILE A 533 10.10 -1.92 16.36
CA ILE A 533 10.40 -0.57 16.83
C ILE A 533 11.80 -0.21 16.36
N PHE A 534 11.97 0.98 15.78
CA PHE A 534 13.26 1.54 15.40
C PHE A 534 13.48 2.89 16.09
N ARG A 535 14.73 3.16 16.46
CA ARG A 535 15.23 4.39 17.08
C ARG A 535 16.32 4.91 16.17
N SER A 536 16.30 6.19 15.81
CA SER A 536 17.16 6.70 14.72
C SER A 536 17.61 8.13 14.94
N GLY A 537 18.67 8.52 14.24
CA GLY A 537 19.36 9.78 14.38
C GLY A 537 20.50 9.76 15.40
N VAL A 538 21.19 10.89 15.49
CA VAL A 538 22.41 11.05 16.29
C VAL A 538 22.09 10.87 17.78
N GLY A 539 22.79 9.94 18.44
CA GLY A 539 22.58 9.59 19.85
C GLY A 539 21.46 8.57 20.09
N ALA A 540 20.91 7.94 19.05
CA ALA A 540 20.02 6.80 19.21
C ALA A 540 20.73 5.64 19.94
N ASN A 541 19.95 4.82 20.63
CA ASN A 541 20.39 3.63 21.37
C ASN A 541 19.20 2.75 21.74
N GLY A 542 19.42 1.57 22.32
CA GLY A 542 18.36 0.65 22.75
C GLY A 542 17.25 1.20 23.64
N SER A 543 17.41 2.36 24.28
CA SER A 543 16.35 2.96 25.10
C SER A 543 15.74 4.26 24.55
N GLN A 544 16.41 4.98 23.64
CA GLN A 544 16.04 6.33 23.24
C GLN A 544 16.28 6.58 21.74
N GLY A 545 15.35 7.30 21.11
CA GLY A 545 15.53 7.84 19.75
C GLY A 545 16.52 9.03 19.71
N GLY A 546 17.30 9.13 18.65
CA GLY A 546 18.31 10.17 18.47
C GLY A 546 17.74 11.48 17.92
N GLU A 547 18.62 12.32 17.38
CA GLU A 547 18.28 13.56 16.69
C GLU A 547 18.47 13.48 15.16
N ILE A 548 17.43 13.90 14.42
CA ILE A 548 17.43 14.09 12.97
C ILE A 548 17.39 15.60 12.68
N GLY A 549 18.53 16.12 12.26
CA GLY A 549 18.71 17.50 11.84
C GLY A 549 17.91 17.87 10.59
N ILE A 550 17.85 19.16 10.28
CA ILE A 550 17.11 19.69 9.12
C ILE A 550 17.69 19.12 7.82
N ASN A 551 16.80 18.70 6.90
CA ASN A 551 17.10 18.01 5.64
C ASN A 551 17.84 16.66 5.75
N GLN A 552 18.03 16.12 6.96
CA GLN A 552 18.54 14.76 7.14
C GLN A 552 17.43 13.71 6.91
N SER A 553 17.83 12.52 6.46
CA SER A 553 16.94 11.41 6.10
C SER A 553 17.40 10.09 6.71
N VAL A 554 16.46 9.17 6.88
CA VAL A 554 16.67 7.81 7.41
C VAL A 554 15.93 6.81 6.52
N THR A 555 16.52 5.62 6.33
CA THR A 555 15.87 4.47 5.68
C THR A 555 16.03 3.22 6.55
N LEU A 556 14.93 2.50 6.76
CA LEU A 556 14.80 1.34 7.64
C LEU A 556 14.17 0.18 6.85
N ARG A 557 14.50 -1.07 7.18
CA ARG A 557 13.86 -2.26 6.62
C ARG A 557 13.58 -3.34 7.67
N PHE A 558 12.55 -4.13 7.39
CA PHE A 558 12.27 -5.38 8.08
C PHE A 558 11.48 -6.34 7.17
N ARG A 559 11.43 -7.63 7.52
CA ARG A 559 10.73 -8.66 6.74
C ARG A 559 9.61 -9.34 7.52
N VAL A 560 8.56 -9.72 6.81
CA VAL A 560 7.48 -10.59 7.30
C VAL A 560 7.24 -11.72 6.31
N ARG A 561 6.79 -12.88 6.78
CA ARG A 561 6.35 -13.99 5.95
C ARG A 561 4.83 -14.03 5.88
N VAL A 562 4.27 -14.21 4.70
CA VAL A 562 2.83 -14.47 4.53
C VAL A 562 2.48 -15.81 5.15
N ASN A 563 1.46 -15.87 6.00
CA ASN A 563 1.14 -17.08 6.74
C ASN A 563 0.64 -18.19 5.79
N PRO A 564 1.14 -19.45 5.88
CA PRO A 564 0.77 -20.53 4.96
C PRO A 564 -0.71 -20.94 5.03
N GLY A 565 -1.44 -20.52 6.06
CA GLY A 565 -2.88 -20.77 6.22
C GLY A 565 -3.81 -19.80 5.48
N VAL A 566 -3.27 -18.80 4.76
CA VAL A 566 -4.09 -17.90 3.93
C VAL A 566 -4.77 -18.70 2.83
N SER A 567 -6.10 -18.71 2.86
CA SER A 567 -6.97 -19.60 2.05
C SER A 567 -8.14 -18.88 1.37
N SER A 568 -8.31 -17.57 1.65
CA SER A 568 -9.20 -16.67 0.91
C SER A 568 -8.34 -15.83 -0.05
N PHE A 569 -8.81 -15.63 -1.28
CA PHE A 569 -8.04 -14.93 -2.31
C PHE A 569 -8.93 -13.99 -3.14
N PRO A 570 -8.50 -12.73 -3.40
CA PRO A 570 -7.32 -12.09 -2.83
C PRO A 570 -7.47 -11.86 -1.32
N THR A 571 -6.36 -11.92 -0.58
CA THR A 571 -6.28 -11.42 0.81
C THR A 571 -5.34 -10.22 0.83
N THR A 572 -5.87 -9.03 1.13
CA THR A 572 -5.03 -7.83 1.27
C THR A 572 -4.27 -7.86 2.59
N ILE A 573 -2.95 -7.82 2.52
CA ILE A 573 -2.07 -7.45 3.62
C ILE A 573 -1.92 -5.92 3.56
N SER A 574 -2.33 -5.25 4.63
CA SER A 574 -2.28 -3.80 4.77
C SER A 574 -1.37 -3.44 5.94
N ASN A 575 -0.39 -2.57 5.73
CA ASN A 575 0.56 -2.19 6.78
C ASN A 575 0.95 -0.71 6.76
N GLN A 576 1.09 -0.10 7.93
CA GLN A 576 1.24 1.33 8.15
C GLN A 576 2.32 1.58 9.22
N ALA A 577 3.39 2.30 8.87
CA ALA A 577 4.36 2.75 9.89
C ALA A 577 3.81 3.95 10.64
N ARG A 578 4.22 4.14 11.89
CA ARG A 578 3.95 5.34 12.69
C ARG A 578 5.26 5.90 13.25
N VAL A 579 5.38 7.22 13.32
CA VAL A 579 6.55 7.91 13.91
C VAL A 579 6.11 8.82 15.06
N ASP A 580 6.87 8.82 16.15
CA ASP A 580 6.83 9.79 17.26
C ASP A 580 8.17 10.56 17.31
N TYR A 581 8.12 11.86 17.59
CA TYR A 581 9.30 12.72 17.70
C TYR A 581 8.98 14.00 18.49
N LYS A 582 10.01 14.78 18.84
CA LYS A 582 9.84 16.12 19.44
C LYS A 582 10.69 17.16 18.72
N GLY A 583 10.22 18.40 18.64
CA GLY A 583 11.07 19.51 18.20
C GLY A 583 12.18 19.78 19.19
N THR A 584 13.43 19.90 18.72
CA THR A 584 14.59 20.12 19.59
C THR A 584 14.48 21.45 20.34
N LEU A 585 14.19 22.54 19.63
CA LEU A 585 14.01 23.86 20.25
C LEU A 585 12.66 23.96 20.98
N THR A 586 11.56 23.52 20.36
CA THR A 586 10.21 23.72 20.94
C THR A 586 9.82 22.73 22.03
N SER A 587 10.40 21.53 22.03
CA SER A 587 9.97 20.37 22.84
C SER A 587 8.49 19.96 22.66
N THR A 588 7.83 20.43 21.61
CA THR A 588 6.50 19.97 21.19
C THR A 588 6.61 18.55 20.66
N THR A 589 5.71 17.65 21.09
CA THR A 589 5.60 16.29 20.55
C THR A 589 4.84 16.30 19.23
N PHE A 590 5.39 15.64 18.23
CA PHE A 590 4.80 15.43 16.91
C PHE A 590 4.68 13.93 16.64
N ASN A 591 3.71 13.55 15.81
CA ASN A 591 3.57 12.18 15.33
C ASN A 591 2.85 12.15 13.98
N GLY A 592 2.91 11.01 13.30
CA GLY A 592 2.17 10.76 12.06
C GLY A 592 2.34 9.32 11.57
N VAL A 593 1.64 8.98 10.49
CA VAL A 593 1.74 7.67 9.82
C VAL A 593 2.45 7.79 8.48
N SER A 594 2.89 6.66 7.92
CA SER A 594 3.49 6.61 6.59
C SER A 594 2.48 6.86 5.47
N ASP A 595 3.01 6.91 4.26
CA ASP A 595 2.33 7.09 2.97
C ASP A 595 2.73 5.92 2.04
N ASP A 596 1.82 5.35 1.24
CA ASP A 596 2.20 4.44 0.16
C ASP A 596 2.44 5.25 -1.14
N PRO A 597 3.71 5.44 -1.56
CA PRO A 597 4.04 6.29 -2.69
C PRO A 597 3.64 5.69 -4.06
N SER A 598 2.97 4.53 -4.08
CA SER A 598 2.34 3.99 -5.28
C SER A 598 0.91 4.49 -5.51
N THR A 599 0.28 5.14 -4.52
CA THR A 599 -1.08 5.70 -4.61
C THR A 599 -1.08 7.24 -4.51
N PRO A 600 -2.15 7.92 -4.95
CA PRO A 600 -2.30 9.37 -4.80
C PRO A 600 -2.92 9.80 -3.45
N THR A 601 -3.13 8.86 -2.51
CA THR A 601 -3.94 9.07 -1.30
C THR A 601 -3.05 9.34 -0.09
N SER A 602 -2.80 10.61 0.22
CA SER A 602 -1.85 10.99 1.27
C SER A 602 -2.12 10.34 2.64
N ASN A 603 -1.08 9.74 3.24
CA ASN A 603 -1.08 9.05 4.53
C ASN A 603 -1.91 7.75 4.56
N ASP A 604 -1.94 7.00 3.45
CA ASP A 604 -2.56 5.67 3.38
C ASP A 604 -1.59 4.53 3.72
N ALA A 605 -2.15 3.33 3.91
CA ALA A 605 -1.41 2.13 4.29
C ALA A 605 -0.85 1.41 3.07
N THR A 606 0.38 0.90 3.17
CA THR A 606 1.00 0.09 2.12
C THR A 606 0.25 -1.23 1.97
N ASN A 607 -0.35 -1.45 0.79
CA ASN A 607 -1.25 -2.59 0.54
C ASN A 607 -0.66 -3.55 -0.50
N VAL A 608 -0.68 -4.85 -0.21
CA VAL A 608 -0.36 -5.90 -1.19
C VAL A 608 -1.37 -7.04 -1.10
N ASN A 609 -1.78 -7.58 -2.24
CA ASN A 609 -2.74 -8.67 -2.30
C ASN A 609 -2.03 -10.02 -2.40
N VAL A 610 -2.24 -10.89 -1.42
CA VAL A 610 -1.94 -12.31 -1.54
C VAL A 610 -2.92 -12.91 -2.55
N VAL A 611 -2.40 -13.45 -3.65
CA VAL A 611 -3.17 -14.17 -4.66
C VAL A 611 -3.17 -15.67 -4.35
N LYS A 612 -4.00 -16.42 -5.07
CA LYS A 612 -4.00 -17.88 -5.02
C LYS A 612 -2.78 -18.40 -5.79
N PRO A 613 -1.98 -19.34 -5.24
CA PRO A 613 -0.88 -19.96 -5.96
C PRO A 613 -1.28 -20.52 -7.34
N PRO A 614 -0.42 -20.37 -8.36
CA PRO A 614 -0.61 -21.04 -9.64
C PRO A 614 -0.46 -22.55 -9.45
N VAL A 615 -1.48 -23.30 -9.85
CA VAL A 615 -1.49 -24.77 -9.80
C VAL A 615 -1.17 -25.37 -11.16
N THR A 616 -0.55 -26.54 -11.14
CA THR A 616 -0.05 -27.25 -12.32
C THR A 616 -0.78 -28.57 -12.54
N ILE A 617 -0.77 -29.05 -13.78
CA ILE A 617 -1.11 -30.43 -14.13
C ILE A 617 0.15 -31.07 -14.74
N SER A 618 0.56 -32.24 -14.27
CA SER A 618 1.78 -32.92 -14.76
C SER A 618 1.64 -34.44 -14.85
N GLY A 619 2.43 -35.06 -15.73
CA GLY A 619 2.48 -36.50 -15.96
C GLY A 619 3.59 -36.90 -16.93
N THR A 620 3.65 -38.18 -17.27
CA THR A 620 4.71 -38.80 -18.08
C THR A 620 4.12 -39.64 -19.21
N LEU A 621 4.73 -39.61 -20.40
CA LEU A 621 4.50 -40.59 -21.47
C LEU A 621 5.57 -41.69 -21.41
N TYR A 622 5.17 -42.95 -21.44
CA TYR A 622 6.03 -44.12 -21.23
C TYR A 622 5.72 -45.29 -22.19
N GLU A 623 6.71 -46.14 -22.44
CA GLU A 623 6.52 -47.44 -23.13
C GLU A 623 5.91 -48.40 -22.12
N ASP A 624 4.66 -48.81 -22.34
CA ASP A 624 4.03 -49.86 -21.53
C ASP A 624 4.62 -51.20 -21.99
N THR A 625 5.28 -51.91 -21.07
CA THR A 625 6.10 -53.09 -21.39
C THR A 625 5.50 -54.42 -20.95
N ASP A 626 4.49 -54.41 -20.07
CA ASP A 626 3.82 -55.63 -19.57
C ASP A 626 2.29 -55.62 -19.69
N GLY A 627 1.68 -54.51 -20.10
CA GLY A 627 0.24 -54.32 -20.30
C GLY A 627 -0.51 -53.84 -19.06
N GLY A 628 0.15 -53.10 -18.18
CA GLY A 628 -0.38 -52.66 -16.88
C GLY A 628 -1.34 -51.45 -16.92
N ASP A 629 -1.23 -50.57 -17.93
CA ASP A 629 -1.84 -49.22 -17.94
C ASP A 629 -1.32 -48.28 -16.81
N ASP A 630 -0.31 -48.68 -16.01
CA ASP A 630 0.37 -47.84 -15.02
C ASP A 630 1.90 -47.80 -15.16
N PHE A 631 2.50 -46.64 -14.89
CA PHE A 631 3.93 -46.37 -15.15
C PHE A 631 4.84 -46.93 -14.05
N ASP A 632 5.53 -48.04 -14.32
CA ASP A 632 6.26 -48.79 -13.29
C ASP A 632 7.80 -48.70 -13.38
N SER A 633 8.47 -49.22 -12.35
CA SER A 633 9.90 -49.04 -12.04
C SER A 633 10.86 -49.85 -12.92
N GLY A 634 10.87 -49.52 -14.21
CA GLY A 634 11.79 -50.07 -15.20
C GLY A 634 11.51 -49.60 -16.64
N GLU A 635 10.35 -48.98 -16.84
CA GLU A 635 9.84 -48.63 -18.16
C GLU A 635 10.55 -47.42 -18.80
N ALA A 636 10.61 -47.43 -20.13
CA ALA A 636 11.21 -46.35 -20.89
C ALA A 636 10.27 -45.15 -20.97
N THR A 637 10.82 -43.94 -21.02
CA THR A 637 10.03 -42.71 -21.27
C THR A 637 10.09 -42.31 -22.73
N LEU A 638 8.98 -41.79 -23.25
CA LEU A 638 8.85 -41.30 -24.62
C LEU A 638 9.70 -40.03 -24.84
N PRO A 639 10.08 -39.71 -26.09
CA PRO A 639 10.93 -38.57 -26.38
C PRO A 639 10.26 -37.22 -26.10
N ALA A 640 11.06 -36.15 -26.22
CA ALA A 640 10.59 -34.77 -26.15
C ALA A 640 9.65 -34.39 -27.31
N ASN A 641 9.06 -33.20 -27.19
CA ASN A 641 8.27 -32.48 -28.19
C ASN A 641 6.85 -33.02 -28.48
N ILE A 642 6.50 -34.23 -28.07
CA ILE A 642 5.16 -34.81 -28.29
C ILE A 642 4.09 -33.90 -27.66
N THR A 643 3.13 -33.47 -28.47
CA THR A 643 2.10 -32.48 -28.11
C THR A 643 1.04 -33.06 -27.19
N ILE A 644 0.84 -32.41 -26.04
CA ILE A 644 -0.22 -32.70 -25.07
C ILE A 644 -1.20 -31.52 -25.02
N LYS A 645 -2.50 -31.82 -25.04
CA LYS A 645 -3.60 -30.84 -25.03
C LYS A 645 -4.36 -30.91 -23.71
N LEU A 646 -4.71 -29.75 -23.17
CA LEU A 646 -5.66 -29.61 -22.08
C LEU A 646 -6.95 -29.02 -22.66
N LEU A 647 -8.08 -29.67 -22.40
CA LEU A 647 -9.40 -29.32 -22.92
C LEU A 647 -10.37 -29.02 -21.79
N ASP A 648 -11.32 -28.12 -22.04
CA ASP A 648 -12.46 -27.90 -21.14
C ASP A 648 -13.55 -28.99 -21.26
N THR A 649 -14.60 -28.87 -20.45
CA THR A 649 -15.77 -29.77 -20.49
C THR A 649 -16.59 -29.70 -21.78
N ASN A 650 -16.26 -28.80 -22.70
CA ASN A 650 -16.89 -28.65 -24.02
C ASN A 650 -16.00 -29.22 -25.15
N ASN A 651 -14.91 -29.93 -24.79
CA ASN A 651 -13.86 -30.40 -25.70
C ASN A 651 -13.16 -29.28 -26.49
N SER A 652 -13.10 -28.06 -25.95
CA SER A 652 -12.32 -26.95 -26.50
C SER A 652 -10.93 -26.92 -25.87
N VAL A 653 -9.88 -26.87 -26.70
CA VAL A 653 -8.49 -26.78 -26.21
C VAL A 653 -8.28 -25.44 -25.49
N VAL A 654 -7.93 -25.50 -24.21
CA VAL A 654 -7.62 -24.34 -23.37
C VAL A 654 -6.13 -24.08 -23.23
N ALA A 655 -5.29 -25.12 -23.37
CA ALA A 655 -3.83 -25.01 -23.38
C ALA A 655 -3.19 -26.19 -24.13
N THR A 656 -1.95 -26.00 -24.57
CA THR A 656 -1.09 -27.04 -25.15
C THR A 656 0.30 -26.97 -24.52
N THR A 657 0.93 -28.11 -24.31
CA THR A 657 2.31 -28.25 -23.84
C THR A 657 2.97 -29.41 -24.59
N THR A 658 4.26 -29.67 -24.37
CA THR A 658 4.98 -30.78 -25.00
C THR A 658 5.75 -31.59 -23.97
N THR A 659 6.08 -32.84 -24.28
CA THR A 659 7.00 -33.63 -23.45
C THR A 659 8.41 -33.03 -23.43
N ALA A 660 9.08 -33.18 -22.30
CA ALA A 660 10.51 -32.93 -22.13
C ALA A 660 11.34 -34.18 -22.51
N ALA A 661 12.67 -34.08 -22.48
CA ALA A 661 13.60 -35.17 -22.89
C ALA A 661 13.58 -36.44 -22.01
N ASN A 662 12.71 -36.47 -21.01
CA ASN A 662 12.45 -37.56 -20.06
C ASN A 662 10.95 -37.94 -20.03
N GLY A 663 10.21 -37.70 -21.11
CA GLY A 663 8.79 -38.01 -21.28
C GLY A 663 7.80 -37.22 -20.43
N THR A 664 8.26 -36.41 -19.46
CA THR A 664 7.37 -35.63 -18.59
C THR A 664 6.83 -34.38 -19.28
N TYR A 665 5.55 -34.07 -19.08
CA TYR A 665 4.90 -32.84 -19.54
C TYR A 665 4.33 -32.04 -18.36
N THR A 666 4.06 -30.75 -18.55
CA THR A 666 3.41 -29.91 -17.53
C THR A 666 2.60 -28.78 -18.15
N PHE A 667 1.39 -28.56 -17.62
CA PHE A 667 0.61 -27.34 -17.78
C PHE A 667 0.78 -26.45 -16.55
N THR A 668 1.07 -25.17 -16.74
CA THR A 668 1.19 -24.16 -15.68
C THR A 668 -0.03 -23.26 -15.62
N ASN A 669 -0.22 -22.57 -14.49
CA ASN A 669 -1.25 -21.55 -14.28
C ASN A 669 -2.69 -22.04 -14.55
N VAL A 670 -2.98 -23.32 -14.29
CA VAL A 670 -4.30 -23.90 -14.55
C VAL A 670 -5.30 -23.37 -13.53
N ALA A 671 -6.51 -23.00 -13.98
CA ALA A 671 -7.57 -22.57 -13.07
C ALA A 671 -8.18 -23.76 -12.31
N ASN A 672 -8.99 -23.50 -11.28
CA ASN A 672 -9.82 -24.56 -10.71
C ASN A 672 -10.92 -24.91 -11.72
N GLY A 673 -11.08 -26.20 -12.01
CA GLY A 673 -12.03 -26.68 -13.00
C GLY A 673 -11.88 -28.18 -13.28
N ASN A 674 -12.78 -28.69 -14.10
CA ASN A 674 -12.72 -30.04 -14.64
C ASN A 674 -12.19 -29.95 -16.08
N TYR A 675 -11.18 -30.76 -16.39
CA TYR A 675 -10.51 -30.75 -17.69
C TYR A 675 -10.36 -32.18 -18.22
N ILE A 676 -10.07 -32.29 -19.51
CA ILE A 676 -9.60 -33.53 -20.14
C ILE A 676 -8.20 -33.28 -20.66
N ILE A 677 -7.27 -34.18 -20.39
CA ILE A 677 -5.94 -34.20 -21.00
C ILE A 677 -5.98 -35.19 -22.17
N GLN A 678 -5.37 -34.82 -23.30
CA GLN A 678 -5.18 -35.68 -24.48
C GLN A 678 -3.74 -35.61 -24.96
N VAL A 679 -3.18 -36.74 -25.39
CA VAL A 679 -2.03 -36.77 -26.29
C VAL A 679 -2.51 -36.53 -27.72
N ASP A 680 -1.76 -35.75 -28.50
CA ASP A 680 -1.94 -35.74 -29.95
C ASP A 680 -1.33 -37.01 -30.55
N THR A 681 -2.13 -38.05 -30.71
CA THR A 681 -1.70 -39.33 -31.30
C THR A 681 -1.41 -39.25 -32.81
N SER A 682 -1.43 -38.05 -33.41
CA SER A 682 -0.95 -37.79 -34.76
C SER A 682 0.39 -37.02 -34.81
N ASP A 683 1.00 -36.75 -33.65
CA ASP A 683 2.27 -36.04 -33.53
C ASP A 683 3.45 -36.86 -34.12
N PRO A 684 4.27 -36.28 -35.01
CA PRO A 684 5.35 -37.00 -35.70
C PRO A 684 6.57 -37.32 -34.81
N ASP A 685 6.68 -36.75 -33.61
CA ASP A 685 7.74 -37.10 -32.65
C ASP A 685 7.39 -38.36 -31.82
N ILE A 686 6.17 -38.92 -31.97
CA ILE A 686 5.83 -40.26 -31.46
C ILE A 686 6.59 -41.33 -32.27
N PRO A 687 7.40 -42.21 -31.64
CA PRO A 687 8.21 -43.19 -32.37
C PRO A 687 7.38 -44.19 -33.19
N SER A 688 7.83 -44.48 -34.41
CA SER A 688 7.16 -45.42 -35.31
C SER A 688 7.09 -46.84 -34.72
N GLY A 689 5.87 -47.40 -34.63
CA GLY A 689 5.63 -48.70 -34.03
C GLY A 689 5.12 -48.65 -32.58
N TYR A 690 4.81 -47.46 -32.06
CA TYR A 690 4.13 -47.27 -30.78
C TYR A 690 2.68 -46.84 -31.02
N THR A 691 1.77 -47.28 -30.15
CA THR A 691 0.36 -46.89 -30.11
C THR A 691 -0.06 -46.60 -28.68
N LEU A 692 -0.85 -45.56 -28.46
CA LEU A 692 -1.36 -45.25 -27.12
C LEU A 692 -2.32 -46.36 -26.66
N GLY A 693 -1.96 -47.07 -25.58
CA GLY A 693 -2.79 -48.09 -24.96
C GLY A 693 -3.81 -47.46 -24.00
N THR A 694 -3.29 -46.65 -23.08
CA THR A 694 -4.09 -45.88 -22.10
C THR A 694 -5.21 -45.03 -22.75
N PRO A 695 -6.36 -44.82 -22.07
CA PRO A 695 -7.45 -44.01 -22.63
C PRO A 695 -7.05 -42.54 -22.87
N ASN A 696 -7.06 -42.10 -24.13
CA ASN A 696 -6.61 -40.74 -24.50
C ASN A 696 -7.42 -39.58 -23.86
N ASN A 697 -8.57 -39.84 -23.25
CA ASN A 697 -9.37 -38.81 -22.56
C ASN A 697 -9.19 -38.91 -21.04
N LEU A 698 -8.04 -38.47 -20.53
CA LEU A 698 -7.75 -38.50 -19.10
C LEU A 698 -8.44 -37.32 -18.39
N ALA A 699 -9.54 -37.62 -17.68
CA ALA A 699 -10.35 -36.61 -16.98
C ALA A 699 -9.72 -36.22 -15.63
N VAL A 700 -9.50 -34.93 -15.41
CA VAL A 700 -8.78 -34.38 -14.25
C VAL A 700 -9.55 -33.23 -13.60
N THR A 701 -9.50 -33.14 -12.26
CA THR A 701 -10.17 -32.09 -11.47
C THR A 701 -9.16 -31.28 -10.68
N VAL A 702 -9.05 -29.98 -10.98
CA VAL A 702 -8.16 -29.05 -10.27
C VAL A 702 -8.94 -28.35 -9.16
N SER A 703 -8.64 -28.69 -7.91
CA SER A 703 -9.39 -28.27 -6.72
C SER A 703 -8.58 -27.39 -5.73
N GLY A 704 -7.55 -26.71 -6.23
CA GLY A 704 -6.72 -25.77 -5.44
C GLY A 704 -5.31 -26.27 -5.10
N ASN A 705 -4.98 -27.51 -5.48
CA ASN A 705 -3.62 -28.06 -5.48
C ASN A 705 -3.23 -28.44 -6.92
N SER A 706 -1.93 -28.58 -7.18
CA SER A 706 -1.44 -29.22 -8.41
C SER A 706 -1.85 -30.69 -8.49
N VAL A 707 -2.06 -31.20 -9.71
CA VAL A 707 -2.40 -32.60 -9.96
C VAL A 707 -1.31 -33.26 -10.79
N ASN A 708 -0.69 -34.31 -10.24
CA ASN A 708 0.49 -34.94 -10.82
C ASN A 708 0.18 -36.40 -11.23
N ASN A 709 1.17 -37.09 -11.79
CA ASN A 709 1.10 -38.50 -12.21
C ASN A 709 -0.04 -38.76 -13.24
N GLN A 710 -0.35 -37.79 -14.08
CA GLN A 710 -1.36 -37.90 -15.13
C GLN A 710 -0.73 -38.57 -16.38
N ASN A 711 -0.40 -39.85 -16.25
CA ASN A 711 0.49 -40.55 -17.19
C ASN A 711 -0.27 -41.17 -18.38
N PHE A 712 0.47 -41.48 -19.45
CA PHE A 712 -0.04 -42.10 -20.68
C PHE A 712 0.92 -43.19 -21.18
N GLY A 713 0.47 -44.45 -21.13
CA GLY A 713 1.21 -45.62 -21.60
C GLY A 713 1.02 -45.89 -23.08
N PHE A 714 2.11 -46.27 -23.76
CA PHE A 714 2.16 -46.61 -25.17
C PHE A 714 2.64 -48.05 -25.38
N ASP A 715 1.76 -48.90 -25.91
CA ASP A 715 2.10 -50.23 -26.41
C ASP A 715 3.09 -50.15 -27.58
N ARG A 716 3.99 -51.15 -27.68
CA ARG A 716 4.80 -51.37 -28.87
C ARG A 716 4.16 -52.42 -29.79
N VAL A 717 3.75 -52.01 -30.99
CA VAL A 717 3.07 -52.82 -31.99
C VAL A 717 3.96 -53.98 -32.47
N VAL A 718 3.69 -55.19 -31.99
CA VAL A 718 4.37 -56.41 -32.43
C VAL A 718 3.87 -56.81 -33.82
N ALA A 719 4.76 -56.79 -34.82
CA ALA A 719 4.40 -56.93 -36.24
C ALA A 719 3.95 -58.36 -36.68
N SER A 720 3.85 -59.32 -35.75
CA SER A 720 3.37 -60.69 -35.97
C SER A 720 3.15 -61.42 -34.64
N ASN A 721 1.99 -62.06 -34.46
CA ASN A 721 1.60 -62.81 -33.27
C ASN A 721 1.30 -64.29 -33.59
N PRO A 722 2.29 -65.20 -33.42
CA PRO A 722 2.07 -66.64 -33.54
C PRO A 722 1.40 -67.21 -32.28
N ASN A 723 0.10 -67.45 -32.35
CA ASN A 723 -0.73 -68.04 -31.28
C ASN A 723 -1.09 -69.50 -31.62
N VAL A 724 -1.01 -70.41 -30.63
CA VAL A 724 -1.43 -71.82 -30.75
C VAL A 724 -2.42 -72.15 -29.63
N LEU A 725 -3.66 -72.46 -30.01
CA LEU A 725 -4.72 -72.87 -29.10
C LEU A 725 -4.65 -74.38 -28.88
N LEU A 726 -4.90 -74.83 -27.65
CA LEU A 726 -4.85 -76.24 -27.25
C LEU A 726 -6.15 -76.63 -26.51
N VAL A 727 -6.90 -77.57 -27.07
CA VAL A 727 -8.19 -78.02 -26.52
C VAL A 727 -8.10 -79.50 -26.15
N LYS A 728 -8.12 -79.81 -24.85
CA LYS A 728 -8.00 -81.19 -24.34
C LYS A 728 -9.37 -81.77 -23.99
N ARG A 729 -9.62 -83.01 -24.40
CA ARG A 729 -10.85 -83.78 -24.15
C ARG A 729 -10.55 -85.24 -23.81
N ILE A 730 -11.44 -85.90 -23.09
CA ILE A 730 -11.51 -87.36 -22.93
C ILE A 730 -12.37 -87.90 -24.08
N THR A 731 -11.79 -88.70 -24.98
CA THR A 731 -12.47 -89.20 -26.18
C THR A 731 -12.97 -90.63 -26.07
N ALA A 732 -12.54 -91.40 -25.06
CA ALA A 732 -13.13 -92.70 -24.74
C ALA A 732 -12.86 -93.14 -23.30
N VAL A 733 -13.75 -93.99 -22.75
CA VAL A 733 -13.48 -94.81 -21.55
C VAL A 733 -13.76 -96.27 -21.88
N ASN A 734 -12.81 -97.16 -21.57
CA ASN A 734 -12.84 -98.60 -21.88
C ASN A 734 -13.11 -98.97 -23.35
N GLY A 735 -12.82 -98.04 -24.28
CA GLY A 735 -13.08 -98.20 -25.71
C GLY A 735 -14.47 -97.71 -26.16
N SER A 736 -15.37 -97.37 -25.24
CA SER A 736 -16.59 -96.63 -25.54
C SER A 736 -16.21 -95.18 -25.84
N SER A 737 -16.36 -94.76 -27.10
CA SER A 737 -15.99 -93.41 -27.54
C SER A 737 -17.07 -92.38 -27.20
N PHE A 738 -16.63 -91.17 -26.86
CA PHE A 738 -17.46 -89.98 -26.78
C PHE A 738 -17.32 -89.19 -28.09
N THR A 739 -18.43 -88.71 -28.64
CA THR A 739 -18.47 -87.95 -29.92
C THR A 739 -19.15 -86.59 -29.76
N ASP A 740 -19.44 -86.24 -28.51
CA ASP A 740 -20.11 -85.02 -28.08
C ASP A 740 -19.30 -83.79 -28.47
N LEU A 741 -19.98 -82.77 -28.97
CA LEU A 741 -19.42 -81.45 -29.22
C LEU A 741 -19.89 -80.56 -28.08
N ILE A 742 -18.97 -80.24 -27.17
CA ILE A 742 -19.23 -79.38 -26.02
C ILE A 742 -18.19 -78.27 -25.96
N ASP A 743 -18.62 -77.15 -25.42
CA ASP A 743 -17.92 -75.87 -25.40
C ASP A 743 -17.32 -75.57 -24.02
N GLY A 744 -16.29 -74.74 -23.96
CA GLY A 744 -15.75 -74.18 -22.71
C GLY A 744 -16.71 -73.16 -22.10
N ILE A 745 -16.79 -73.10 -20.77
CA ILE A 745 -17.63 -72.11 -20.07
C ILE A 745 -16.92 -71.64 -18.80
N ASN A 746 -16.74 -70.32 -18.63
CA ASN A 746 -16.24 -69.70 -17.39
C ASN A 746 -17.30 -69.62 -16.28
N ASP A 747 -17.86 -70.77 -15.90
CA ASP A 747 -18.64 -70.98 -14.69
C ASP A 747 -18.03 -72.15 -13.92
N SER A 748 -17.51 -71.91 -12.72
CA SER A 748 -16.87 -72.92 -11.88
C SER A 748 -17.82 -74.00 -11.33
N ASN A 749 -19.13 -73.84 -11.56
CA ASN A 749 -20.17 -74.83 -11.28
C ASN A 749 -20.50 -75.70 -12.51
N SER A 750 -20.00 -75.34 -13.70
CA SER A 750 -20.23 -76.06 -14.95
C SER A 750 -19.44 -77.39 -14.98
N PRO A 751 -20.03 -78.50 -15.47
CA PRO A 751 -19.26 -79.71 -15.76
C PRO A 751 -18.24 -79.52 -16.91
N ASN A 752 -18.36 -78.40 -17.64
CA ASN A 752 -17.47 -77.97 -18.73
C ASN A 752 -16.64 -76.73 -18.32
N TYR A 753 -16.34 -76.55 -17.03
CA TYR A 753 -15.61 -75.37 -16.57
C TYR A 753 -14.24 -75.23 -17.24
N VAL A 754 -14.02 -74.07 -17.86
CA VAL A 754 -12.72 -73.58 -18.32
C VAL A 754 -12.61 -72.13 -17.86
N PRO A 755 -11.53 -71.68 -17.22
CA PRO A 755 -11.40 -70.30 -16.77
C PRO A 755 -11.09 -69.34 -17.93
N THR A 756 -11.60 -68.11 -17.85
CA THR A 756 -11.17 -67.00 -18.74
C THR A 756 -9.65 -66.81 -18.70
N PRO A 757 -9.00 -66.50 -19.84
CA PRO A 757 -9.58 -66.23 -21.17
C PRO A 757 -9.79 -67.48 -22.04
N ARG A 758 -9.52 -68.69 -21.52
CA ARG A 758 -9.41 -69.94 -22.29
C ARG A 758 -10.75 -70.64 -22.54
N ASP A 759 -11.84 -70.12 -22.00
CA ASP A 759 -13.22 -70.53 -22.24
C ASP A 759 -13.73 -70.22 -23.66
N THR A 760 -12.91 -69.58 -24.50
CA THR A 760 -13.24 -69.29 -25.90
C THR A 760 -12.26 -69.91 -26.91
N ASP A 761 -11.27 -70.68 -26.46
CA ASP A 761 -10.25 -71.31 -27.34
C ASP A 761 -10.89 -72.33 -28.32
N ASP A 762 -11.95 -73.03 -27.90
CA ASP A 762 -12.75 -73.96 -28.70
C ASP A 762 -13.79 -73.28 -29.60
N ASN A 763 -14.17 -72.03 -29.31
CA ASN A 763 -15.06 -71.21 -30.14
C ASN A 763 -14.37 -70.59 -31.39
N ASN A 764 -13.08 -70.85 -31.61
CA ASN A 764 -12.33 -70.26 -32.73
C ASN A 764 -12.83 -70.76 -34.11
N ALA A 765 -13.22 -69.82 -34.99
CA ALA A 765 -13.79 -70.12 -36.31
C ALA A 765 -12.87 -70.87 -37.30
N ASN A 766 -11.57 -71.00 -37.00
CA ASN A 766 -10.63 -71.77 -37.80
C ASN A 766 -10.53 -73.27 -37.42
N TRP A 767 -11.22 -73.72 -36.36
CA TRP A 767 -11.44 -75.14 -36.13
C TRP A 767 -12.28 -75.76 -37.27
N PRO A 768 -11.99 -76.99 -37.72
CA PRO A 768 -12.88 -77.67 -38.66
C PRO A 768 -14.24 -78.00 -38.01
N ASN A 769 -15.31 -77.96 -38.81
CA ASN A 769 -16.67 -78.26 -38.33
C ASN A 769 -16.74 -79.67 -37.71
N ASN A 770 -17.36 -79.77 -36.52
CA ASN A 770 -17.58 -81.02 -35.77
C ASN A 770 -16.29 -81.77 -35.35
N TYR A 771 -15.16 -81.07 -35.24
CA TYR A 771 -13.83 -81.67 -35.01
C TYR A 771 -13.48 -81.92 -33.53
N LEU A 772 -13.83 -80.98 -32.65
CA LEU A 772 -13.49 -80.98 -31.22
C LEU A 772 -14.42 -81.92 -30.41
N GLN A 773 -14.24 -83.23 -30.61
CA GLN A 773 -15.08 -84.26 -30.00
C GLN A 773 -14.58 -84.71 -28.63
N GLY A 774 -15.52 -85.09 -27.76
CA GLY A 774 -15.26 -85.71 -26.48
C GLY A 774 -15.50 -84.80 -25.28
N LEU A 775 -15.35 -85.36 -24.09
CA LEU A 775 -15.81 -84.73 -22.84
C LEU A 775 -14.69 -83.99 -22.11
N LEU A 776 -15.00 -82.83 -21.53
CA LEU A 776 -14.16 -82.19 -20.51
C LEU A 776 -14.17 -83.02 -19.21
N ASN A 777 -15.34 -83.58 -18.85
CA ASN A 777 -15.51 -84.48 -17.73
C ASN A 777 -16.03 -85.85 -18.20
N GLY A 778 -15.15 -86.86 -18.21
CA GLY A 778 -15.48 -88.23 -18.62
C GLY A 778 -16.30 -89.06 -17.61
N GLY A 779 -16.76 -88.45 -16.51
CA GLY A 779 -17.49 -89.13 -15.44
C GLY A 779 -16.60 -89.93 -14.50
N THR A 780 -17.20 -90.84 -13.73
CA THR A 780 -16.48 -91.66 -12.73
C THR A 780 -15.86 -92.91 -13.34
N VAL A 781 -14.57 -93.10 -13.08
CA VAL A 781 -13.77 -94.27 -13.51
C VAL A 781 -13.36 -95.14 -12.32
N ARG A 782 -12.91 -96.37 -12.60
CA ARG A 782 -12.48 -97.38 -11.62
C ARG A 782 -11.04 -97.84 -11.89
N PRO A 783 -10.33 -98.38 -10.89
CA PRO A 783 -9.04 -99.05 -11.10
C PRO A 783 -9.07 -100.03 -12.27
N LYS A 784 -8.04 -99.99 -13.12
CA LYS A 784 -7.86 -100.71 -14.39
C LYS A 784 -8.68 -100.22 -15.60
N ASP A 785 -9.61 -99.25 -15.44
CA ASP A 785 -10.28 -98.63 -16.59
C ASP A 785 -9.25 -97.94 -17.50
N GLN A 786 -9.51 -97.94 -18.82
CA GLN A 786 -8.68 -97.24 -19.80
C GLN A 786 -9.34 -95.93 -20.19
N ILE A 787 -8.62 -94.82 -20.06
CA ILE A 787 -9.05 -93.48 -20.48
C ILE A 787 -8.26 -93.11 -21.73
N GLU A 788 -8.95 -92.66 -22.77
CA GLU A 788 -8.34 -92.05 -23.96
C GLU A 788 -8.45 -90.54 -23.88
N TYR A 789 -7.31 -89.87 -23.97
CA TYR A 789 -7.21 -88.41 -24.02
C TYR A 789 -6.88 -87.98 -25.45
N THR A 790 -7.48 -86.89 -25.90
CA THR A 790 -7.11 -86.19 -27.13
C THR A 790 -6.83 -84.72 -26.83
N ILE A 791 -5.70 -84.22 -27.32
CA ILE A 791 -5.30 -82.81 -27.31
C ILE A 791 -5.40 -82.33 -28.75
N TYR A 792 -6.40 -81.51 -29.04
CA TYR A 792 -6.53 -80.81 -30.31
C TYR A 792 -5.64 -79.57 -30.31
N PHE A 793 -5.05 -79.22 -31.45
CA PHE A 793 -4.24 -78.01 -31.61
C PHE A 793 -4.63 -77.20 -32.86
N LEU A 794 -4.52 -75.88 -32.78
CA LEU A 794 -4.79 -74.93 -33.86
C LEU A 794 -3.84 -73.73 -33.76
N SER A 795 -3.05 -73.48 -34.81
CA SER A 795 -2.28 -72.23 -34.95
C SER A 795 -3.23 -71.12 -35.37
N ALA A 796 -3.77 -70.38 -34.40
CA ALA A 796 -4.78 -69.33 -34.59
C ALA A 796 -4.19 -67.91 -34.68
N GLY A 797 -2.85 -67.77 -34.70
CA GLY A 797 -2.16 -66.49 -34.87
C GLY A 797 -2.28 -65.88 -36.27
N ASP A 798 -1.65 -64.72 -36.47
CA ASP A 798 -1.51 -64.11 -37.79
C ASP A 798 -0.28 -64.62 -38.57
N ALA A 799 0.62 -65.35 -37.90
CA ALA A 799 1.89 -65.83 -38.43
C ALA A 799 2.23 -67.27 -37.96
N THR A 800 3.11 -67.92 -38.72
CA THR A 800 3.67 -69.25 -38.41
C THR A 800 4.30 -69.30 -37.01
N ALA A 801 3.87 -70.28 -36.20
CA ALA A 801 4.53 -70.63 -34.94
C ALA A 801 5.69 -71.61 -35.22
N PRO A 802 6.97 -71.22 -35.02
CA PRO A 802 8.10 -72.08 -35.33
C PRO A 802 8.37 -73.11 -34.23
N LYS A 803 8.85 -74.31 -34.62
CA LYS A 803 9.39 -75.36 -33.73
C LYS A 803 8.47 -75.74 -32.56
N VAL A 804 7.17 -75.87 -32.81
CA VAL A 804 6.16 -76.16 -31.79
C VAL A 804 6.35 -77.55 -31.21
N LEU A 805 6.50 -77.60 -29.89
CA LEU A 805 6.56 -78.80 -29.06
C LEU A 805 5.31 -78.80 -28.16
N ILE A 806 4.54 -79.89 -28.17
CA ILE A 806 3.45 -80.10 -27.22
C ILE A 806 3.89 -81.13 -26.20
N CYS A 807 3.87 -80.78 -24.92
CA CYS A 807 4.06 -81.70 -23.80
C CYS A 807 2.74 -81.93 -23.05
N ASP A 808 2.51 -83.15 -22.59
CA ASP A 808 1.41 -83.47 -21.68
C ASP A 808 1.83 -84.50 -20.62
N ARG A 809 1.23 -84.41 -19.44
CA ARG A 809 1.58 -85.23 -18.27
C ARG A 809 0.54 -86.30 -18.01
N ILE A 810 1.01 -87.51 -17.72
CA ILE A 810 0.15 -88.61 -17.30
C ILE A 810 -0.33 -88.30 -15.87
N PRO A 811 -1.65 -88.16 -15.60
CA PRO A 811 -2.13 -87.78 -14.27
C PRO A 811 -1.78 -88.82 -13.20
N ASN A 812 -1.45 -88.38 -11.98
CA ASN A 812 -0.86 -89.21 -10.91
C ASN A 812 -1.50 -90.59 -10.64
N ASN A 813 -2.82 -90.74 -10.84
CA ASN A 813 -3.56 -91.99 -10.63
C ASN A 813 -3.75 -92.83 -11.90
N VAL A 814 -3.00 -92.51 -12.96
CA VAL A 814 -3.04 -93.12 -14.29
C VAL A 814 -1.62 -93.57 -14.68
N THR A 815 -1.51 -94.66 -15.43
CA THR A 815 -0.27 -95.14 -16.04
C THR A 815 -0.44 -95.20 -17.55
N PHE A 816 0.50 -94.66 -18.33
CA PHE A 816 0.48 -94.71 -19.80
C PHE A 816 0.39 -96.16 -20.32
N ILE A 817 -0.32 -96.37 -21.43
CA ILE A 817 -0.47 -97.67 -22.08
C ILE A 817 0.37 -97.67 -23.38
N PRO A 818 1.65 -98.12 -23.34
CA PRO A 818 2.53 -98.06 -24.51
C PRO A 818 2.01 -98.88 -25.69
N THR A 819 1.23 -99.94 -25.45
CA THR A 819 0.68 -100.80 -26.51
C THR A 819 -0.65 -100.31 -27.10
N ALA A 820 -1.17 -99.15 -26.68
CA ALA A 820 -2.56 -98.73 -26.90
C ALA A 820 -3.03 -98.73 -28.37
N PHE A 821 -2.13 -98.40 -29.29
CA PHE A 821 -2.40 -98.25 -30.71
C PHE A 821 -1.50 -99.17 -31.57
N ASN A 822 -0.94 -100.24 -30.99
CA ASN A 822 -0.16 -101.24 -31.74
C ASN A 822 -0.93 -101.82 -32.95
N ASN A 823 -2.24 -101.97 -32.80
CA ASN A 823 -3.18 -102.49 -33.79
C ASN A 823 -3.86 -101.39 -34.64
N PHE A 824 -3.47 -100.12 -34.49
CA PHE A 824 -3.98 -99.04 -35.34
C PHE A 824 -3.46 -99.22 -36.77
N ALA A 825 -4.31 -98.95 -37.76
CA ALA A 825 -4.10 -99.39 -39.14
C ALA A 825 -2.95 -98.65 -39.84
N THR A 826 -2.88 -97.32 -39.69
CA THR A 826 -1.86 -96.47 -40.31
C THR A 826 -0.72 -96.24 -39.31
N LYS A 827 0.51 -96.52 -39.71
CA LYS A 827 1.71 -96.38 -38.87
C LYS A 827 2.65 -95.39 -39.53
N ASN A 828 3.22 -94.48 -38.76
CA ASN A 828 4.26 -93.62 -39.30
C ASN A 828 5.48 -94.47 -39.70
N ASN A 829 6.09 -94.17 -40.85
CA ASN A 829 7.17 -94.98 -41.43
C ASN A 829 8.58 -94.57 -40.97
N LEU A 830 8.71 -93.55 -40.12
CA LEU A 830 9.99 -93.11 -39.55
C LEU A 830 10.29 -93.76 -38.19
N GLY A 831 9.25 -94.19 -37.47
CA GLY A 831 9.36 -94.87 -36.17
C GLY A 831 9.84 -96.32 -36.29
N LEU A 832 10.39 -96.88 -35.20
CA LEU A 832 10.95 -98.25 -35.22
C LEU A 832 9.84 -99.30 -35.38
N PRO A 833 9.84 -100.13 -36.46
CA PRO A 833 8.70 -101.01 -36.78
C PRO A 833 8.32 -102.03 -35.71
N THR A 834 9.27 -102.40 -34.84
CA THR A 834 9.09 -103.37 -33.75
C THR A 834 8.79 -102.72 -32.39
N ALA A 835 8.86 -101.40 -32.27
CA ALA A 835 8.56 -100.71 -31.03
C ALA A 835 7.05 -100.55 -30.81
N ASP A 836 6.66 -100.42 -29.55
CA ASP A 836 5.28 -100.18 -29.14
C ASP A 836 4.83 -98.75 -29.52
N ARG A 837 3.55 -98.61 -29.86
CA ARG A 837 2.89 -97.37 -30.28
C ARG A 837 1.68 -97.08 -29.38
N GLY A 838 1.85 -96.14 -28.47
CA GLY A 838 0.86 -95.71 -27.47
C GLY A 838 0.28 -94.32 -27.75
N ILE A 839 0.79 -93.66 -28.79
CA ILE A 839 0.41 -92.33 -29.25
C ILE A 839 -0.15 -92.45 -30.68
N VAL A 840 -1.15 -91.65 -31.00
CA VAL A 840 -1.66 -91.39 -32.36
C VAL A 840 -1.68 -89.89 -32.54
N TRP A 841 -1.28 -89.39 -33.72
CA TRP A 841 -1.52 -88.01 -34.11
C TRP A 841 -2.42 -87.93 -35.33
N GLN A 842 -3.07 -86.78 -35.51
CA GLN A 842 -3.48 -86.29 -36.82
C GLN A 842 -2.70 -85.03 -37.13
N TYR A 843 -1.97 -85.02 -38.25
CA TYR A 843 -1.23 -83.86 -38.73
C TYR A 843 -1.13 -83.88 -40.27
N ASN A 844 -1.19 -82.70 -40.88
CA ASN A 844 -1.24 -82.53 -42.34
C ASN A 844 -2.28 -83.44 -43.03
N GLY A 845 -3.47 -83.55 -42.42
CA GLY A 845 -4.56 -84.43 -42.86
C GLY A 845 -4.40 -85.93 -42.58
N ASN A 846 -3.19 -86.42 -42.32
CA ASN A 846 -2.92 -87.84 -42.07
C ASN A 846 -3.12 -88.20 -40.59
N THR A 847 -3.74 -89.35 -40.30
CA THR A 847 -3.87 -89.89 -38.93
C THR A 847 -3.09 -91.18 -38.79
N GLU A 848 -2.09 -91.21 -37.90
CA GLU A 848 -1.09 -92.29 -37.79
C GLU A 848 -0.76 -92.61 -36.33
N SER A 849 -0.41 -93.87 -36.06
CA SER A 849 0.17 -94.28 -34.78
C SER A 849 1.69 -94.08 -34.76
N LEU A 850 2.18 -93.52 -33.66
CA LEU A 850 3.56 -93.09 -33.41
C LEU A 850 4.21 -93.93 -32.30
N THR A 851 5.53 -94.10 -32.36
CA THR A 851 6.31 -94.88 -31.40
C THR A 851 6.50 -94.15 -30.07
N ASN A 852 6.75 -94.92 -29.00
CA ASN A 852 6.85 -94.38 -27.64
C ASN A 852 8.26 -93.90 -27.24
N ILE A 853 9.23 -94.01 -28.13
CA ILE A 853 10.67 -93.91 -27.83
C ILE A 853 11.32 -92.94 -28.79
N LYS A 854 12.48 -92.38 -28.39
CA LYS A 854 13.26 -91.50 -29.27
C LYS A 854 13.84 -92.26 -30.46
N ASP A 855 13.09 -92.31 -31.56
CA ASP A 855 13.54 -92.83 -32.84
C ASP A 855 13.37 -91.79 -33.97
N GLY A 856 12.93 -92.20 -35.16
CA GLY A 856 12.85 -91.32 -36.33
C GLY A 856 11.53 -90.56 -36.45
N ASP A 857 10.50 -90.90 -35.67
CA ASP A 857 9.25 -90.15 -35.66
C ASP A 857 9.27 -88.93 -34.71
N VAL A 858 8.11 -88.33 -34.50
CA VAL A 858 7.94 -87.03 -33.84
C VAL A 858 7.54 -87.11 -32.37
N ALA A 859 7.31 -88.30 -31.81
CA ALA A 859 6.78 -88.48 -30.45
C ALA A 859 7.69 -89.30 -29.53
N GLN A 860 7.62 -88.99 -28.23
CA GLN A 860 8.30 -89.76 -27.19
C GLN A 860 7.48 -89.78 -25.91
N TYR A 861 7.40 -90.96 -25.27
CA TYR A 861 6.98 -91.10 -23.89
C TYR A 861 8.22 -91.11 -22.98
N PHE A 862 8.24 -90.22 -22.00
CA PHE A 862 9.23 -90.16 -20.93
C PHE A 862 8.64 -90.85 -19.70
N PRO A 863 9.28 -91.90 -19.14
CA PRO A 863 8.83 -92.52 -17.89
C PRO A 863 8.97 -91.54 -16.71
N PRO A 864 8.41 -91.86 -15.53
CA PRO A 864 8.65 -91.08 -14.32
C PRO A 864 10.15 -90.88 -14.06
N GLN A 865 10.54 -89.68 -13.63
CA GLN A 865 11.91 -89.25 -13.29
C GLN A 865 12.88 -89.03 -14.48
N GLU A 866 12.51 -89.31 -15.73
CA GLU A 866 13.24 -88.81 -16.91
C GLU A 866 12.63 -87.48 -17.35
N ASP A 867 13.41 -86.38 -17.35
CA ASP A 867 12.84 -85.07 -17.69
C ASP A 867 12.81 -84.82 -19.22
N PRO A 868 11.68 -84.42 -19.81
CA PRO A 868 11.60 -84.12 -21.24
C PRO A 868 12.58 -83.04 -21.72
N THR A 869 13.02 -82.13 -20.84
CA THR A 869 13.98 -81.08 -21.19
C THR A 869 15.38 -81.60 -21.56
N ASP A 870 15.78 -82.80 -21.09
CA ASP A 870 17.03 -83.45 -21.48
C ASP A 870 17.08 -83.80 -22.99
N VAL A 871 15.92 -83.93 -23.63
CA VAL A 871 15.78 -84.19 -25.08
C VAL A 871 15.30 -82.96 -25.84
N TYR A 872 14.44 -82.15 -25.23
CA TYR A 872 13.82 -80.96 -25.82
C TYR A 872 14.02 -79.74 -24.90
N PRO A 873 15.20 -79.07 -24.92
CA PRO A 873 15.56 -78.05 -23.91
C PRO A 873 14.68 -76.78 -23.84
N THR A 874 13.70 -76.63 -24.74
CA THR A 874 12.75 -75.51 -24.79
C THR A 874 11.30 -75.96 -24.57
N VAL A 875 11.06 -77.21 -24.13
CA VAL A 875 9.72 -77.68 -23.79
C VAL A 875 9.38 -77.32 -22.35
N ASP A 876 8.21 -76.74 -22.12
CA ASP A 876 7.58 -76.71 -20.80
C ASP A 876 6.50 -77.79 -20.72
N CYS A 877 6.41 -78.42 -19.56
CA CYS A 877 5.45 -79.46 -19.23
C CYS A 877 4.67 -79.15 -17.93
N GLY A 878 4.97 -78.06 -17.22
CA GLY A 878 4.34 -77.67 -15.95
C GLY A 878 4.85 -78.44 -14.72
N GLY A 879 6.13 -78.27 -14.36
CA GLY A 879 6.73 -78.76 -13.10
C GLY A 879 7.70 -79.95 -13.27
N GLU A 880 7.76 -80.88 -12.31
CA GLU A 880 8.62 -82.10 -12.34
C GLU A 880 7.93 -83.34 -12.97
N ASN A 881 8.63 -84.17 -13.77
CA ASN A 881 8.04 -85.38 -14.35
C ASN A 881 7.90 -86.55 -13.33
N THR A 882 6.90 -86.47 -12.45
CA THR A 882 6.70 -87.44 -11.36
C THR A 882 5.96 -88.73 -11.75
N ASN A 883 5.27 -88.78 -12.89
CA ASN A 883 4.39 -89.90 -13.27
C ASN A 883 4.45 -90.30 -14.76
N GLY A 884 5.32 -89.66 -15.54
CA GLY A 884 5.46 -89.86 -16.97
C GLY A 884 4.86 -88.70 -17.79
N ALA A 885 5.47 -88.43 -18.94
CA ALA A 885 5.09 -87.36 -19.85
C ALA A 885 5.14 -87.82 -21.31
N ILE A 886 4.38 -87.17 -22.17
CA ILE A 886 4.42 -87.35 -23.62
C ILE A 886 4.87 -86.02 -24.23
N VAL A 887 5.84 -86.05 -25.14
CA VAL A 887 6.15 -84.91 -26.01
C VAL A 887 5.89 -85.30 -27.46
N VAL A 888 5.34 -84.36 -28.24
CA VAL A 888 5.23 -84.44 -29.70
C VAL A 888 5.80 -83.17 -30.33
N ASN A 889 6.68 -83.33 -31.31
CA ASN A 889 7.31 -82.27 -32.06
C ASN A 889 6.57 -82.02 -33.38
N LEU A 890 5.81 -80.94 -33.47
CA LEU A 890 5.03 -80.60 -34.66
C LEU A 890 5.85 -79.81 -35.71
N GLY A 891 7.01 -79.28 -35.32
CA GLY A 891 7.83 -78.41 -36.16
C GLY A 891 7.16 -77.04 -36.35
N ASP A 892 7.34 -76.44 -37.53
CA ASP A 892 6.78 -75.12 -37.84
C ASP A 892 5.30 -75.26 -38.23
N LEU A 893 4.40 -74.75 -37.38
CA LEU A 893 2.96 -74.70 -37.65
C LEU A 893 2.60 -73.38 -38.37
N PRO A 894 2.21 -73.39 -39.66
CA PRO A 894 1.68 -72.20 -40.31
C PRO A 894 0.33 -71.81 -39.69
N ASN A 895 0.02 -70.51 -39.72
CA ASN A 895 -1.26 -70.04 -39.21
C ASN A 895 -2.45 -70.54 -40.03
N ALA A 896 -3.57 -70.76 -39.34
CA ALA A 896 -4.84 -71.08 -39.95
C ALA A 896 -5.47 -69.83 -40.58
N THR A 897 -5.89 -69.95 -41.83
CA THR A 897 -6.47 -68.86 -42.63
C THR A 897 -7.95 -69.05 -42.91
N ALA A 898 -8.47 -70.26 -42.67
CA ALA A 898 -9.88 -70.61 -42.62
C ALA A 898 -10.05 -71.94 -41.85
N ALA A 899 -11.30 -72.33 -41.58
CA ALA A 899 -11.65 -73.63 -41.00
C ALA A 899 -10.90 -74.80 -41.69
N GLY A 900 -9.98 -75.43 -40.96
CA GLY A 900 -9.18 -76.55 -41.46
C GLY A 900 -8.20 -76.22 -42.61
N THR A 901 -7.78 -74.96 -42.76
CA THR A 901 -6.88 -74.52 -43.84
C THR A 901 -5.69 -73.71 -43.30
N PRO A 902 -4.42 -74.06 -43.63
CA PRO A 902 -3.97 -75.27 -44.34
C PRO A 902 -4.11 -76.55 -43.49
N THR A 903 -3.94 -77.72 -44.10
CA THR A 903 -4.09 -79.03 -43.43
C THR A 903 -3.09 -79.30 -42.29
N ASN A 904 -2.03 -78.49 -42.18
CA ASN A 904 -1.00 -78.56 -41.15
C ASN A 904 -1.02 -77.35 -40.18
N SER A 905 -2.03 -76.47 -40.21
CA SER A 905 -2.21 -75.47 -39.14
C SER A 905 -2.95 -76.02 -37.91
N TYR A 906 -3.54 -77.21 -38.02
CA TYR A 906 -4.34 -77.84 -36.98
C TYR A 906 -4.11 -79.36 -36.94
N GLY A 907 -4.58 -80.00 -35.87
CA GLY A 907 -4.53 -81.45 -35.73
C GLY A 907 -4.97 -81.94 -34.36
N PHE A 908 -4.56 -83.15 -34.01
CA PHE A 908 -4.65 -83.66 -32.65
C PHE A 908 -3.53 -84.63 -32.27
N ILE A 909 -3.30 -84.79 -30.98
CA ILE A 909 -2.47 -85.82 -30.35
C ILE A 909 -3.38 -86.64 -29.43
N ARG A 910 -3.29 -87.96 -29.49
CA ARG A 910 -4.17 -88.90 -28.79
C ARG A 910 -3.36 -90.01 -28.13
N PHE A 911 -3.67 -90.32 -26.87
CA PHE A 911 -3.01 -91.38 -26.11
C PHE A 911 -3.97 -92.07 -25.14
N ARG A 912 -3.57 -93.21 -24.58
CA ARG A 912 -4.36 -93.90 -23.53
C ARG A 912 -3.58 -94.09 -22.25
N GLY A 913 -4.27 -93.90 -21.15
CA GLY A 913 -3.81 -94.23 -19.80
C GLY A 913 -4.73 -95.26 -19.14
N ARG A 914 -4.19 -96.04 -18.21
CA ARG A 914 -4.93 -96.98 -17.35
C ARG A 914 -4.98 -96.44 -15.93
N VAL A 915 -6.17 -96.36 -15.34
CA VAL A 915 -6.34 -96.01 -13.92
C VAL A 915 -5.64 -97.08 -13.07
N LYS A 916 -4.87 -96.66 -12.06
CA LYS A 916 -4.11 -97.54 -11.17
C LYS A 916 -5.02 -98.39 -10.28
#